data_AF-A0A6P6YJF1-F1
#
_entry.id   AF-A0A6P6YJF1-F1
#
_cell.length_a   1.000
_cell.length_b   1.000
_cell.length_c   1.000
_cell.angle_alpha   90.00
_cell.angle_beta   90.00
_cell.angle_gamma   90.00
#
_symmetry.space_group_name_H-M   'P 1'
#
loop_
_entity.id
_entity.type
_entity.pdbx_description
1 polymer ?
#
loop_
_entity_poly.entity_id
_entity_poly.type
_entity_poly.pdbx_seq_one_letter_code
_entity_poly.pdbx_strand_id
1 'polypeptide(L)'
;MKKQENPSKILSHNLKNRLHNFNENIRRKSFIHNVPVHFDHQDHYDLVQHLSNLSAKSNHQIVTVIQPDHGSMKMKKINNDDSDSDSNIVHYQHQQLHDGQQIILQPQRLAIVKTNYQPSMTMIDDNHPIRNDDHYGSQKKLIRSELSLDKKGRKKKPILLRLLWLIFAIIGVITLLISQMILLSSESIVLSGFTKQLDVSDWSALLPAWKNVALDSEYYLFGIKNPNEFIRGSKPIIKEIGPYKYREFRRRKILEYKKDKVVFTERTHFQFKEQESRSMMETITVLNYPLLSIIYAVKATIKNLSLKFLDPIVQSIMSNVLAATGEKIVEQRTIYELLEGRSINFFRIVETISRPLRSVGIPIPDLGELGEGSGNKIRNQTFGFIWQRADVDIGPFEYWRRTENGHVFSHVFMVEGKTLFPDYRSPCDEIRGSDGMHFGTKIFHKNTIEIFNSQTCRALRFKRDPNPSNVSDIQTIRYDLDVHQIDMRIKNNRCFCLQNSLSKCDGWQDLSPCSSGIPLAISWPHFLNFPNRAKQLIGLQPDRERHSSYLNIEPNTGLTLEAKVSIQLGIKIDSTMPGLSSVPFMVFPIFWTTQRGGPNKDEMVQFNALVFLINFGNTLFGTITLATSIMFFCCSCYSFKRRHKTRPIS
;
A
#
# COMPACT_ATOMS: atom_id res chain seq x y z
N MET A 1 -57.57 -4.19 -15.60
CA MET A 1 -57.54 -4.94 -16.87
C MET A 1 -56.13 -5.45 -17.11
N LYS A 2 -55.99 -6.75 -17.40
CA LYS A 2 -54.79 -7.43 -17.95
C LYS A 2 -54.37 -6.74 -19.28
N LYS A 3 -53.12 -6.76 -19.76
CA LYS A 3 -52.38 -7.94 -20.28
C LYS A 3 -50.89 -7.61 -20.55
N GLN A 4 -50.07 -8.67 -20.54
CA GLN A 4 -48.63 -8.80 -20.81
C GLN A 4 -48.23 -8.66 -22.29
N GLU A 5 -46.93 -8.42 -22.56
CA GLU A 5 -45.98 -9.06 -23.52
C GLU A 5 -44.82 -8.09 -23.84
N ASN A 6 -43.52 -8.42 -24.09
CA ASN A 6 -42.66 -9.61 -24.11
C ASN A 6 -41.17 -9.11 -24.18
N PRO A 7 -40.17 -9.66 -23.46
CA PRO A 7 -38.78 -9.15 -23.47
C PRO A 7 -37.86 -9.97 -24.39
N SER A 8 -37.69 -9.52 -25.64
CA SER A 8 -36.70 -10.11 -26.57
C SER A 8 -36.20 -9.09 -27.59
N LYS A 9 -35.40 -8.10 -27.18
CA LYS A 9 -34.68 -7.24 -28.14
C LYS A 9 -33.50 -6.39 -27.64
N ILE A 10 -32.93 -6.65 -26.47
CA ILE A 10 -31.77 -5.88 -25.98
C ILE A 10 -30.64 -6.82 -25.54
N LEU A 11 -30.13 -7.63 -26.48
CA LEU A 11 -28.88 -8.38 -26.25
C LEU A 11 -28.13 -8.76 -27.54
N SER A 12 -28.14 -7.93 -28.58
CA SER A 12 -27.42 -8.22 -29.83
C SER A 12 -26.43 -7.15 -30.31
N HIS A 13 -26.17 -6.10 -29.53
CA HIS A 13 -25.25 -5.03 -29.96
C HIS A 13 -23.91 -4.96 -29.20
N ASN A 14 -23.76 -5.65 -28.06
CA ASN A 14 -22.54 -5.55 -27.24
C ASN A 14 -21.51 -6.70 -27.40
N LEU A 15 -21.79 -7.74 -28.20
CA LEU A 15 -20.85 -8.85 -28.41
C LEU A 15 -19.91 -8.65 -29.61
N LYS A 16 -20.31 -7.89 -30.64
CA LYS A 16 -19.48 -7.71 -31.86
C LYS A 16 -18.28 -6.78 -31.65
N ASN A 17 -18.38 -5.80 -30.76
CA ASN A 17 -17.28 -4.85 -30.52
C ASN A 17 -16.22 -5.34 -29.51
N ARG A 18 -16.50 -6.41 -28.74
CA ARG A 18 -15.51 -7.01 -27.82
C ARG A 18 -14.63 -8.09 -28.46
N LEU A 19 -15.03 -8.65 -29.61
CA LEU A 19 -14.28 -9.69 -30.32
C LEU A 19 -13.22 -9.15 -31.30
N HIS A 20 -13.26 -7.86 -31.65
CA HIS A 20 -12.23 -7.27 -32.53
C HIS A 20 -10.93 -6.89 -31.78
N ASN A 21 -11.03 -6.46 -30.52
CA ASN A 21 -9.86 -6.02 -29.73
C ASN A 21 -9.13 -7.15 -28.97
N PHE A 22 -9.62 -8.38 -28.98
CA PHE A 22 -8.96 -9.52 -28.31
C PHE A 22 -7.93 -10.24 -29.20
N ASN A 23 -7.97 -10.02 -30.51
CA ASN A 23 -7.16 -10.78 -31.48
C ASN A 23 -5.75 -10.20 -31.71
N GLU A 24 -5.43 -9.02 -31.17
CA GLU A 24 -4.12 -8.36 -31.35
C GLU A 24 -3.08 -8.72 -30.26
N ASN A 25 -3.49 -9.27 -29.11
CA ASN A 25 -2.57 -9.52 -27.98
C ASN A 25 -2.14 -10.98 -27.77
N ILE A 26 -2.65 -11.95 -28.53
CA ILE A 26 -2.22 -13.35 -28.44
C ILE A 26 -1.23 -13.66 -29.56
N ARG A 27 -0.05 -13.02 -29.51
CA ARG A 27 1.10 -13.49 -30.31
C ARG A 27 2.40 -13.61 -29.56
N ARG A 28 2.49 -13.29 -28.27
CA ARG A 28 3.73 -13.47 -27.51
C ARG A 28 3.49 -13.84 -26.04
N LYS A 29 3.99 -15.04 -25.73
CA LYS A 29 4.41 -15.56 -24.43
C LYS A 29 3.34 -16.20 -23.53
N SER A 30 3.67 -17.44 -23.19
CA SER A 30 3.15 -18.32 -22.16
C SER A 30 3.00 -17.61 -20.80
N PHE A 31 1.82 -17.68 -20.21
CA PHE A 31 1.61 -17.42 -18.78
C PHE A 31 0.62 -18.44 -18.21
N ILE A 32 1.01 -19.00 -17.07
CA ILE A 32 0.14 -19.77 -16.17
C ILE A 32 -0.63 -18.72 -15.35
N HIS A 33 -1.95 -18.86 -15.25
CA HIS A 33 -2.78 -18.07 -14.35
C HIS A 33 -3.59 -19.01 -13.46
N ASN A 34 -3.43 -18.86 -12.15
CA ASN A 34 -4.39 -19.34 -11.17
C ASN A 34 -5.39 -18.21 -10.92
N VAL A 35 -6.64 -18.40 -11.34
CA VAL A 35 -7.76 -17.52 -10.99
C VAL A 35 -8.82 -18.38 -10.30
N PRO A 36 -9.22 -18.08 -9.05
CA PRO A 36 -10.36 -18.76 -8.45
C PRO A 36 -11.63 -18.10 -8.99
N VAL A 37 -12.46 -18.87 -9.69
CA VAL A 37 -13.79 -18.42 -10.12
C VAL A 37 -14.78 -19.53 -9.80
N HIS A 38 -15.82 -19.19 -9.01
CA HIS A 38 -16.98 -20.05 -8.82
C HIS A 38 -17.84 -20.01 -10.09
N PHE A 39 -18.15 -21.17 -10.66
CA PHE A 39 -19.09 -21.33 -11.76
C PHE A 39 -20.24 -22.25 -11.35
N ASP A 40 -21.44 -21.94 -11.86
CA ASP A 40 -22.62 -22.80 -11.78
C ASP A 40 -22.55 -23.90 -12.86
N HIS A 41 -23.26 -25.01 -12.64
CA HIS A 41 -23.05 -26.32 -13.30
C HIS A 41 -23.19 -26.33 -14.84
N GLN A 42 -23.81 -25.31 -15.43
CA GLN A 42 -24.06 -25.22 -16.87
C GLN A 42 -22.90 -24.58 -17.66
N ASP A 43 -22.15 -23.65 -17.05
CA ASP A 43 -21.02 -22.95 -17.69
C ASP A 43 -19.78 -23.85 -17.84
N HIS A 44 -19.75 -24.96 -17.09
CA HIS A 44 -18.65 -25.91 -17.06
C HIS A 44 -18.60 -26.82 -18.31
N TYR A 45 -19.73 -27.04 -18.99
CA TYR A 45 -19.82 -27.89 -20.18
C TYR A 45 -19.36 -27.14 -21.44
N ASP A 46 -19.73 -25.86 -21.55
CA ASP A 46 -19.34 -25.00 -22.67
C ASP A 46 -17.85 -24.66 -22.65
N LEU A 47 -17.26 -24.48 -21.45
CA LEU A 47 -15.82 -24.25 -21.30
C LEU A 47 -14.98 -25.47 -21.73
N VAL A 48 -15.43 -26.68 -21.41
CA VAL A 48 -14.76 -27.94 -21.79
C VAL A 48 -14.84 -28.18 -23.30
N GLN A 49 -15.98 -27.90 -23.94
CA GLN A 49 -16.09 -27.97 -25.41
C GLN A 49 -15.23 -26.90 -26.11
N HIS A 50 -15.15 -25.68 -25.56
CA HIS A 50 -14.36 -24.61 -26.15
C HIS A 50 -12.85 -24.89 -26.06
N LEU A 51 -12.38 -25.42 -24.94
CA LEU A 51 -10.98 -25.81 -24.73
C LEU A 51 -10.58 -27.06 -25.54
N SER A 52 -11.49 -28.02 -25.72
CA SER A 52 -11.28 -29.18 -26.60
C SER A 52 -11.10 -28.75 -28.07
N ASN A 53 -11.87 -27.75 -28.53
CA ASN A 53 -11.73 -27.21 -29.89
C ASN A 53 -10.45 -26.36 -30.09
N LEU A 54 -9.89 -25.79 -29.01
CA LEU A 54 -8.60 -25.08 -29.03
C LEU A 54 -7.39 -26.04 -29.03
N SER A 55 -7.52 -27.20 -28.38
CA SER A 55 -6.55 -28.30 -28.42
C SER A 55 -6.38 -28.86 -29.85
N ALA A 56 -7.50 -29.08 -30.55
CA ALA A 56 -7.52 -29.61 -31.92
C ALA A 56 -6.83 -28.70 -32.97
N LYS A 57 -6.55 -27.43 -32.64
CA LYS A 57 -5.92 -26.46 -33.55
C LYS A 57 -4.46 -26.10 -33.22
N SER A 58 -3.89 -26.60 -32.13
CA SER A 58 -2.59 -26.11 -31.63
C SER A 58 -1.51 -27.18 -31.35
N ASN A 59 -1.76 -28.46 -31.59
CA ASN A 59 -0.77 -29.55 -31.41
C ASN A 59 -0.11 -29.61 -30.00
N HIS A 60 -0.74 -29.07 -28.96
CA HIS A 60 -0.29 -29.18 -27.58
C HIS A 60 -1.27 -30.05 -26.77
N GLN A 61 -0.76 -31.00 -25.98
CA GLN A 61 -1.58 -31.76 -25.03
C GLN A 61 -1.91 -30.87 -23.82
N ILE A 62 -3.20 -30.73 -23.54
CA ILE A 62 -3.72 -30.06 -22.34
C ILE A 62 -4.11 -31.15 -21.34
N VAL A 63 -3.54 -31.12 -20.13
CA VAL A 63 -3.95 -31.98 -19.01
C VAL A 63 -4.77 -31.15 -18.04
N THR A 64 -6.02 -31.54 -17.82
CA THR A 64 -6.92 -30.90 -16.86
C THR A 64 -6.97 -31.74 -15.58
N VAL A 65 -6.65 -31.16 -14.42
CA VAL A 65 -6.83 -31.79 -13.11
C VAL A 65 -8.07 -31.17 -12.47
N ILE A 66 -9.06 -31.99 -12.14
CA ILE A 66 -10.30 -31.58 -11.48
C ILE A 66 -10.23 -32.06 -10.03
N GLN A 67 -10.45 -31.16 -9.07
CA GLN A 67 -10.57 -31.49 -7.65
C GLN A 67 -12.05 -31.36 -7.26
N PRO A 68 -12.73 -32.44 -6.83
CA PRO A 68 -14.07 -32.35 -6.27
C PRO A 68 -14.01 -32.10 -4.76
N ASP A 69 -14.90 -31.24 -4.28
CA ASP A 69 -15.20 -31.14 -2.85
C ASP A 69 -15.82 -32.46 -2.38
N HIS A 70 -15.16 -33.07 -1.40
CA HIS A 70 -15.46 -34.37 -0.77
C HIS A 70 -15.02 -35.64 -1.54
N GLY A 71 -13.80 -36.10 -1.23
CA GLY A 71 -13.49 -37.51 -0.94
C GLY A 71 -13.86 -38.58 -1.98
N SER A 72 -13.18 -38.61 -3.13
CA SER A 72 -12.66 -39.83 -3.78
C SER A 72 -12.08 -39.49 -5.16
N MET A 73 -10.87 -39.98 -5.46
CA MET A 73 -10.23 -39.78 -6.76
C MET A 73 -10.71 -40.88 -7.72
N LYS A 74 -11.39 -40.52 -8.80
CA LYS A 74 -11.58 -41.39 -9.98
C LYS A 74 -11.01 -40.70 -11.21
N MET A 75 -9.92 -41.25 -11.75
CA MET A 75 -9.42 -40.83 -13.06
C MET A 75 -10.21 -41.56 -14.16
N LYS A 76 -10.72 -40.81 -15.14
CA LYS A 76 -11.25 -41.37 -16.38
C LYS A 76 -10.29 -41.01 -17.51
N LYS A 77 -9.67 -42.02 -18.12
CA LYS A 77 -8.85 -41.87 -19.33
C LYS A 77 -9.81 -41.74 -20.51
N ILE A 78 -9.78 -40.60 -21.21
CA ILE A 78 -10.47 -40.45 -22.51
C ILE A 78 -9.37 -40.55 -23.56
N ASN A 79 -9.26 -41.70 -24.20
CA ASN A 79 -8.57 -41.82 -25.48
C ASN A 79 -9.65 -41.85 -26.56
N ASN A 80 -9.54 -40.99 -27.56
CA ASN A 80 -10.20 -41.20 -28.84
C ASN A 80 -9.40 -42.28 -29.58
N ASP A 81 -9.94 -43.49 -29.63
CA ASP A 81 -9.94 -44.40 -30.78
C ASP A 81 -10.67 -45.68 -30.35
N ASP A 82 -11.80 -45.98 -30.99
CA ASP A 82 -12.62 -47.17 -30.74
C ASP A 82 -11.93 -48.44 -31.29
N SER A 83 -11.78 -49.48 -30.45
CA SER A 83 -12.26 -50.86 -30.72
C SER A 83 -11.81 -51.86 -29.64
N ASP A 84 -12.81 -52.57 -29.12
CA ASP A 84 -12.85 -53.91 -28.52
C ASP A 84 -11.93 -54.39 -27.38
N SER A 85 -12.64 -55.01 -26.42
CA SER A 85 -12.30 -56.14 -25.54
C SER A 85 -11.55 -55.92 -24.22
N ASP A 86 -12.26 -56.31 -23.16
CA ASP A 86 -11.87 -56.98 -21.91
C ASP A 86 -10.92 -56.33 -20.89
N SER A 87 -11.56 -55.99 -19.77
CA SER A 87 -11.15 -56.20 -18.37
C SER A 87 -9.66 -56.23 -18.02
N ASN A 88 -9.24 -55.29 -17.16
CA ASN A 88 -8.48 -55.62 -15.95
C ASN A 88 -8.51 -54.45 -14.94
N ILE A 89 -9.18 -54.68 -13.81
CA ILE A 89 -9.19 -53.82 -12.63
C ILE A 89 -7.92 -54.14 -11.84
N VAL A 90 -7.00 -53.18 -11.69
CA VAL A 90 -5.86 -53.31 -10.77
C VAL A 90 -6.16 -52.49 -9.52
N HIS A 91 -6.42 -53.18 -8.42
CA HIS A 91 -6.47 -52.60 -7.08
C HIS A 91 -5.05 -52.29 -6.59
N TYR A 92 -4.81 -51.05 -6.15
CA TYR A 92 -3.66 -50.73 -5.31
C TYR A 92 -4.14 -50.35 -3.90
N GLN A 93 -3.62 -51.07 -2.91
CA GLN A 93 -3.87 -50.89 -1.48
C GLN A 93 -3.28 -49.56 -0.97
N HIS A 94 -3.95 -48.98 0.01
CA HIS A 94 -3.53 -47.79 0.75
C HIS A 94 -2.19 -48.00 1.48
N GLN A 95 -1.26 -47.06 1.27
CA GLN A 95 -0.24 -46.71 2.26
C GLN A 95 -0.39 -45.23 2.60
N GLN A 96 -0.62 -44.97 3.89
CA GLN A 96 -0.64 -43.62 4.46
C GLN A 96 0.78 -43.03 4.39
N LEU A 97 0.89 -41.81 3.85
CA LEU A 97 2.10 -41.00 3.93
C LEU A 97 1.82 -39.78 4.82
N HIS A 98 2.66 -39.61 5.84
CA HIS A 98 2.66 -38.48 6.77
C HIS A 98 3.30 -37.23 6.14
N ASP A 99 2.92 -36.06 6.68
CA ASP A 99 3.33 -34.71 6.27
C ASP A 99 4.82 -34.57 5.91
N GLY A 100 5.09 -33.95 4.75
CA GLY A 100 6.40 -33.35 4.46
C GLY A 100 7.24 -33.95 3.31
N GLN A 101 6.68 -34.67 2.33
CA GLN A 101 7.43 -35.09 1.13
C GLN A 101 6.81 -34.58 -0.19
N GLN A 102 7.62 -33.86 -0.98
CA GLN A 102 7.33 -33.48 -2.36
C GLN A 102 7.76 -34.60 -3.32
N ILE A 103 6.85 -35.06 -4.19
CA ILE A 103 7.18 -35.92 -5.33
C ILE A 103 7.66 -35.02 -6.49
N ILE A 104 8.95 -35.07 -6.80
CA ILE A 104 9.54 -34.39 -7.96
C ILE A 104 9.34 -35.28 -9.19
N LEU A 105 8.46 -34.89 -10.11
CA LEU A 105 8.39 -35.47 -11.45
C LEU A 105 9.39 -34.74 -12.37
N GLN A 106 10.44 -35.44 -12.79
CA GLN A 106 11.39 -34.93 -13.81
C GLN A 106 10.82 -35.12 -15.23
N PRO A 107 10.97 -34.14 -16.14
CA PRO A 107 10.59 -34.30 -17.53
C PRO A 107 11.66 -35.06 -18.33
N GLN A 108 11.31 -36.21 -18.92
CA GLN A 108 12.13 -36.85 -19.94
C GLN A 108 12.02 -36.09 -21.27
N ARG A 109 13.17 -35.92 -21.94
CA ARG A 109 13.32 -35.23 -23.23
C ARG A 109 12.70 -36.05 -24.38
N LEU A 110 11.79 -35.44 -25.15
CA LEU A 110 11.41 -35.90 -26.49
C LEU A 110 12.44 -35.43 -27.52
N ALA A 111 13.06 -36.37 -28.24
CA ALA A 111 13.91 -36.11 -29.39
C ALA A 111 13.06 -36.04 -30.67
N ILE A 112 13.22 -34.96 -31.45
CA ILE A 112 12.61 -34.81 -32.78
C ILE A 112 13.60 -35.36 -33.82
N VAL A 113 13.26 -36.49 -34.44
CA VAL A 113 13.97 -37.01 -35.62
C VAL A 113 13.31 -36.44 -36.88
N LYS A 114 14.08 -35.76 -37.73
CA LYS A 114 13.67 -35.40 -39.10
C LYS A 114 13.82 -36.64 -39.99
N THR A 115 12.71 -37.16 -40.50
CA THR A 115 12.71 -38.11 -41.62
C THR A 115 12.39 -37.37 -42.91
N ASN A 116 13.29 -37.47 -43.88
CA ASN A 116 12.97 -37.28 -45.30
C ASN A 116 13.42 -38.54 -46.03
N TYR A 117 12.62 -38.91 -47.02
CA TYR A 117 12.83 -39.91 -48.07
C TYR A 117 12.49 -41.38 -47.78
N GLN A 118 11.59 -41.89 -48.65
CA GLN A 118 11.15 -43.27 -48.80
C GLN A 118 12.31 -44.22 -49.15
N PRO A 119 12.13 -45.53 -48.92
CA PRO A 119 11.87 -46.38 -50.08
C PRO A 119 10.75 -47.41 -49.88
N SER A 120 10.21 -47.82 -51.03
CA SER A 120 9.35 -48.96 -51.30
C SER A 120 9.85 -50.27 -50.67
N MET A 121 8.92 -51.07 -50.14
CA MET A 121 9.13 -52.44 -49.71
C MET A 121 8.32 -53.38 -50.62
N THR A 122 8.95 -54.43 -51.12
CA THR A 122 8.27 -55.63 -51.63
C THR A 122 8.84 -56.84 -50.88
N MET A 123 8.00 -57.35 -49.97
CA MET A 123 7.68 -58.73 -49.62
C MET A 123 8.68 -59.86 -49.96
N ILE A 124 8.93 -60.76 -49.00
CA ILE A 124 8.47 -62.18 -48.96
C ILE A 124 9.39 -63.04 -48.06
N ASP A 125 8.74 -63.69 -47.09
CA ASP A 125 8.90 -65.00 -46.45
C ASP A 125 10.22 -65.56 -45.84
N ASP A 126 10.02 -65.91 -44.57
CA ASP A 126 10.12 -67.24 -43.94
C ASP A 126 11.46 -67.92 -43.57
N ASN A 127 11.36 -68.44 -42.35
CA ASN A 127 12.01 -69.63 -41.78
C ASN A 127 13.42 -69.52 -41.19
N HIS A 128 13.43 -69.58 -39.85
CA HIS A 128 14.45 -70.21 -38.98
C HIS A 128 14.85 -71.64 -39.45
N PRO A 129 15.88 -72.34 -38.87
CA PRO A 129 16.68 -72.02 -37.67
C PRO A 129 18.21 -72.33 -37.75
N ILE A 130 18.94 -71.90 -36.70
CA ILE A 130 20.05 -72.56 -35.95
C ILE A 130 21.18 -73.28 -36.75
N ARG A 131 22.46 -72.93 -36.51
CA ARG A 131 23.50 -73.79 -35.85
C ARG A 131 24.92 -73.21 -35.91
N ASN A 132 25.67 -73.45 -34.83
CA ASN A 132 27.10 -73.18 -34.62
C ASN A 132 28.01 -73.91 -35.63
N ASP A 133 29.19 -73.35 -35.92
CA ASP A 133 30.49 -73.83 -35.41
C ASP A 133 31.70 -73.26 -36.19
N ASP A 134 32.78 -73.14 -35.43
CA ASP A 134 34.18 -72.85 -35.70
C ASP A 134 34.80 -73.21 -37.07
N HIS A 135 35.75 -72.38 -37.55
CA HIS A 135 37.16 -72.80 -37.73
C HIS A 135 38.09 -71.71 -38.34
N TYR A 136 39.30 -71.61 -37.77
CA TYR A 136 40.63 -71.41 -38.40
C TYR A 136 40.72 -70.48 -39.62
N GLY A 137 41.45 -69.36 -39.61
CA GLY A 137 42.87 -69.30 -39.28
C GLY A 137 43.75 -69.76 -40.45
N SER A 138 43.97 -68.92 -41.47
CA SER A 138 45.23 -68.81 -42.25
C SER A 138 45.04 -67.93 -43.49
N GLN A 139 45.72 -66.78 -43.54
CA GLN A 139 46.67 -66.42 -44.61
C GLN A 139 47.01 -64.92 -44.52
N LYS A 140 48.09 -64.65 -43.78
CA LYS A 140 48.93 -63.48 -44.01
C LYS A 140 49.49 -63.53 -45.43
N LYS A 141 49.63 -62.35 -46.02
CA LYS A 141 50.32 -62.04 -47.28
C LYS A 141 49.56 -62.38 -48.57
N LEU A 142 48.72 -61.43 -48.99
CA LEU A 142 48.81 -60.99 -50.37
C LEU A 142 48.87 -59.45 -50.43
N ILE A 143 50.04 -59.01 -50.89
CA ILE A 143 50.28 -57.87 -51.78
C ILE A 143 50.09 -56.45 -51.21
N ARG A 144 51.26 -55.96 -50.83
CA ARG A 144 51.71 -54.59 -50.62
C ARG A 144 51.56 -53.74 -51.91
N SER A 145 50.52 -52.94 -52.00
CA SER A 145 50.42 -51.68 -52.78
C SER A 145 48.97 -51.21 -52.64
N GLU A 146 48.63 -50.18 -51.88
CA GLU A 146 49.05 -48.80 -52.05
C GLU A 146 49.16 -48.12 -50.68
N LEU A 147 50.37 -47.69 -50.36
CA LEU A 147 50.63 -46.72 -49.32
C LEU A 147 51.13 -45.43 -49.98
N SER A 148 50.32 -44.83 -50.85
CA SER A 148 50.44 -43.40 -51.13
C SER A 148 49.74 -42.65 -50.01
N LEU A 149 50.50 -42.48 -48.92
CA LEU A 149 50.25 -41.51 -47.87
C LEU A 149 50.02 -40.13 -48.49
N ASP A 150 48.76 -39.76 -48.76
CA ASP A 150 48.41 -38.35 -48.87
C ASP A 150 48.37 -37.75 -47.45
N LYS A 151 49.56 -37.46 -46.92
CA LYS A 151 49.74 -36.58 -45.76
C LYS A 151 49.52 -35.11 -46.18
N LYS A 152 48.35 -34.77 -46.71
CA LYS A 152 47.88 -33.37 -46.87
C LYS A 152 46.66 -33.06 -46.01
N GLY A 153 46.73 -33.39 -44.72
CA GLY A 153 45.68 -33.07 -43.75
C GLY A 153 46.12 -32.41 -42.43
N ARG A 154 47.42 -32.16 -42.20
CA ARG A 154 47.94 -31.72 -40.88
C ARG A 154 48.36 -30.26 -40.73
N LYS A 155 48.11 -29.38 -41.71
CA LYS A 155 48.47 -27.94 -41.61
C LYS A 155 47.34 -26.98 -41.20
N LYS A 156 46.07 -27.40 -41.12
CA LYS A 156 44.94 -26.50 -40.72
C LYS A 156 44.62 -26.45 -39.22
N LYS A 157 45.05 -27.44 -38.42
CA LYS A 157 44.84 -27.47 -36.95
C LYS A 157 45.50 -26.31 -36.16
N PRO A 158 46.70 -25.78 -36.50
CA PRO A 158 47.31 -24.70 -35.72
C PRO A 158 46.68 -23.31 -35.95
N ILE A 159 45.99 -23.10 -37.06
CA ILE A 159 45.30 -21.84 -37.38
C ILE A 159 43.94 -21.79 -36.67
N LEU A 160 43.19 -22.90 -36.71
CA LEU A 160 41.92 -23.03 -36.00
C LEU A 160 42.09 -22.85 -34.48
N LEU A 161 43.15 -23.44 -33.89
CA LEU A 161 43.47 -23.24 -32.48
C LEU A 161 43.89 -21.79 -32.15
N ARG A 162 44.57 -21.08 -33.06
CA ARG A 162 44.93 -19.66 -32.88
C ARG A 162 43.70 -18.77 -32.89
N LEU A 163 42.75 -19.04 -33.79
CA LEU A 163 41.46 -18.36 -33.86
C LEU A 163 40.65 -18.59 -32.57
N LEU A 164 40.56 -19.84 -32.11
CA LEU A 164 39.90 -20.18 -30.83
C LEU A 164 40.52 -19.45 -29.63
N TRP A 165 41.85 -19.36 -29.56
CA TRP A 165 42.54 -18.65 -28.48
C TRP A 165 42.25 -17.14 -28.50
N LEU A 166 42.32 -16.52 -29.69
CA LEU A 166 41.95 -15.12 -29.87
C LEU A 166 40.49 -14.86 -29.47
N ILE A 167 39.57 -15.76 -29.85
CA ILE A 167 38.16 -15.67 -29.48
C ILE A 167 37.99 -15.73 -27.95
N PHE A 168 38.64 -16.68 -27.25
CA PHE A 168 38.55 -16.77 -25.79
C PHE A 168 39.18 -15.57 -25.07
N ALA A 169 40.30 -15.04 -25.57
CA ALA A 169 40.92 -13.85 -25.01
C ALA A 169 40.03 -12.60 -25.19
N ILE A 170 39.44 -12.44 -26.38
CA ILE A 170 38.51 -11.34 -26.68
C ILE A 170 37.26 -11.46 -25.80
N ILE A 171 36.67 -12.66 -25.66
CA ILE A 171 35.54 -12.89 -24.75
C ILE A 171 35.90 -12.58 -23.30
N GLY A 172 37.10 -12.96 -22.84
CA GLY A 172 37.59 -12.64 -21.50
C GLY A 172 37.71 -11.13 -21.26
N VAL A 173 38.27 -10.38 -22.22
CA VAL A 173 38.37 -8.92 -22.13
C VAL A 173 36.99 -8.26 -22.18
N ILE A 174 36.10 -8.68 -23.09
CA ILE A 174 34.74 -8.15 -23.18
C ILE A 174 33.97 -8.39 -21.88
N THR A 175 34.03 -9.60 -21.32
CA THR A 175 33.34 -9.92 -20.06
C THR A 175 33.91 -9.14 -18.88
N LEU A 176 35.22 -8.86 -18.86
CA LEU A 176 35.85 -8.04 -17.83
C LEU A 176 35.44 -6.56 -17.94
N LEU A 177 35.38 -6.03 -19.16
CA LEU A 177 34.86 -4.69 -19.43
C LEU A 177 33.39 -4.57 -19.04
N ILE A 178 32.57 -5.58 -19.36
CA ILE A 178 31.16 -5.65 -18.94
C ILE A 178 31.06 -5.73 -17.41
N SER A 179 31.87 -6.56 -16.75
CA SER A 179 31.89 -6.68 -15.29
C SER A 179 32.22 -5.34 -14.61
N GLN A 180 33.25 -4.65 -15.11
CA GLN A 180 33.64 -3.32 -14.60
C GLN A 180 32.58 -2.26 -14.89
N MET A 181 31.96 -2.28 -16.08
CA MET A 181 30.86 -1.39 -16.42
C MET A 181 29.65 -1.62 -15.50
N ILE A 182 29.31 -2.88 -15.21
CA ILE A 182 28.23 -3.24 -14.29
C ILE A 182 28.57 -2.71 -12.90
N LEU A 183 29.75 -3.02 -12.35
CA LEU A 183 30.17 -2.52 -11.04
C LEU A 183 30.06 -0.99 -10.93
N LEU A 184 30.45 -0.24 -11.98
CA LEU A 184 30.40 1.23 -12.01
C LEU A 184 29.00 1.83 -12.24
N SER A 185 28.10 1.15 -12.96
CA SER A 185 26.76 1.67 -13.31
C SER A 185 25.61 1.08 -12.48
N SER A 186 25.92 0.10 -11.63
CA SER A 186 24.95 -0.81 -11.03
C SER A 186 23.96 -0.16 -10.05
N GLU A 187 24.40 0.77 -9.19
CA GLU A 187 23.50 1.47 -8.28
C GLU A 187 22.40 2.22 -9.05
N SER A 188 22.75 2.84 -10.17
CA SER A 188 21.80 3.61 -10.99
C SER A 188 20.85 2.70 -11.77
N ILE A 189 21.32 1.56 -12.28
CA ILE A 189 20.49 0.62 -13.04
C ILE A 189 19.47 -0.07 -12.14
N VAL A 190 19.92 -0.64 -11.01
CA VAL A 190 19.01 -1.33 -10.08
C VAL A 190 18.01 -0.37 -9.47
N LEU A 191 18.47 0.81 -9.03
CA LEU A 191 17.57 1.81 -8.47
C LEU A 191 16.60 2.36 -9.52
N SER A 192 17.01 2.53 -10.78
CA SER A 192 16.09 2.97 -11.85
C SER A 192 15.06 1.90 -12.24
N GLY A 193 15.42 0.62 -12.16
CA GLY A 193 14.46 -0.48 -12.29
C GLY A 193 13.46 -0.49 -11.13
N PHE A 194 13.96 -0.23 -9.92
CA PHE A 194 13.14 -0.13 -8.72
C PHE A 194 12.22 1.09 -8.71
N THR A 195 12.67 2.28 -9.12
CA THR A 195 11.81 3.47 -9.17
C THR A 195 10.62 3.31 -10.12
N LYS A 196 10.77 2.50 -11.18
CA LYS A 196 9.63 2.11 -12.04
C LYS A 196 8.62 1.22 -11.31
N GLN A 197 9.08 0.38 -10.38
CA GLN A 197 8.24 -0.45 -9.51
C GLN A 197 7.64 0.34 -8.33
N LEU A 198 8.09 1.57 -8.09
CA LEU A 198 7.52 2.50 -7.13
C LEU A 198 6.43 3.38 -7.74
N ASP A 199 6.45 3.63 -9.05
CA ASP A 199 5.40 4.41 -9.74
C ASP A 199 4.03 3.79 -9.47
N VAL A 200 3.03 4.58 -9.08
CA VAL A 200 1.70 4.02 -8.86
C VAL A 200 0.99 3.87 -10.19
N SER A 201 1.16 2.68 -10.73
CA SER A 201 0.67 2.24 -12.04
C SER A 201 0.17 0.81 -11.93
N ASP A 202 -0.68 0.36 -12.84
CA ASP A 202 -1.25 -0.99 -12.81
C ASP A 202 -0.19 -2.12 -12.84
N TRP A 203 1.05 -1.82 -13.24
CA TRP A 203 2.16 -2.77 -13.33
C TRP A 203 3.13 -2.71 -12.16
N SER A 204 2.83 -1.89 -11.15
CA SER A 204 3.72 -1.59 -10.03
C SER A 204 3.57 -2.56 -8.87
N ALA A 205 4.71 -3.03 -8.35
CA ALA A 205 4.74 -3.82 -7.13
C ALA A 205 4.23 -3.06 -5.88
N LEU A 206 4.33 -1.72 -5.85
CA LEU A 206 3.86 -0.91 -4.72
C LEU A 206 2.33 -0.74 -4.72
N LEU A 207 1.67 -0.90 -5.87
CA LEU A 207 0.24 -0.58 -6.02
C LEU A 207 -0.67 -1.32 -5.02
N PRO A 208 -0.54 -2.63 -4.76
CA PRO A 208 -1.42 -3.33 -3.83
C PRO A 208 -1.31 -2.82 -2.39
N ALA A 209 -0.08 -2.56 -1.91
CA ALA A 209 0.19 -2.00 -0.59
C ALA A 209 -0.27 -0.54 -0.50
N TRP A 210 -0.04 0.25 -1.55
CA TRP A 210 -0.54 1.63 -1.65
C TRP A 210 -2.07 1.69 -1.63
N LYS A 211 -2.75 0.75 -2.30
CA LYS A 211 -4.21 0.67 -2.32
C LYS A 211 -4.81 0.23 -0.99
N ASN A 212 -4.11 -0.60 -0.22
CA ASN A 212 -4.62 -1.22 0.99
C ASN A 212 -3.63 -1.05 2.13
N VAL A 213 -3.82 0.01 2.92
CA VAL A 213 -2.96 0.31 4.07
C VAL A 213 -3.67 -0.15 5.33
N ALA A 214 -2.98 -0.95 6.15
CA ALA A 214 -3.44 -1.33 7.48
C ALA A 214 -2.64 -0.58 8.55
N LEU A 215 -3.33 0.00 9.53
CA LEU A 215 -2.72 0.69 10.67
C LEU A 215 -3.33 0.18 11.97
N ASP A 216 -2.57 0.24 13.04
CA ASP A 216 -3.08 0.04 14.40
C ASP A 216 -3.23 1.39 15.08
N SER A 217 -4.41 1.70 15.60
CA SER A 217 -4.66 2.94 16.33
C SER A 217 -5.11 2.72 17.75
N GLU A 218 -4.68 3.61 18.64
CA GLU A 218 -5.04 3.63 20.05
C GLU A 218 -5.64 4.98 20.38
N TYR A 219 -6.73 5.00 21.15
CA TYR A 219 -7.40 6.22 21.60
C TYR A 219 -7.43 6.27 23.13
N TYR A 220 -7.15 7.46 23.66
CA TYR A 220 -7.13 7.76 25.09
C TYR A 220 -7.95 9.03 25.34
N LEU A 221 -9.12 8.87 25.95
CA LEU A 221 -10.08 9.95 26.18
C LEU A 221 -9.84 10.65 27.51
N PHE A 222 -10.23 11.91 27.61
CA PHE A 222 -10.14 12.69 28.85
C PHE A 222 -11.53 12.93 29.47
N GLY A 223 -11.75 12.36 30.65
CA GLY A 223 -12.96 12.57 31.45
C GLY A 223 -12.77 13.64 32.53
N ILE A 224 -13.79 14.46 32.77
CA ILE A 224 -13.83 15.53 33.80
C ILE A 224 -14.19 14.94 35.16
N LYS A 225 -13.42 15.24 36.21
CA LYS A 225 -13.71 14.82 37.59
C LYS A 225 -14.50 15.86 38.41
N ASN A 226 -14.34 17.15 38.12
CA ASN A 226 -14.94 18.26 38.87
C ASN A 226 -15.81 19.17 37.98
N PRO A 227 -16.85 18.65 37.32
CA PRO A 227 -17.61 19.41 36.31
C PRO A 227 -18.30 20.66 36.88
N ASN A 228 -18.86 20.57 38.08
CA ASN A 228 -19.60 21.67 38.69
C ASN A 228 -18.68 22.82 39.13
N GLU A 229 -17.51 22.50 39.68
CA GLU A 229 -16.48 23.46 40.05
C GLU A 229 -15.87 24.09 38.81
N PHE A 230 -15.61 23.27 37.78
CA PHE A 230 -15.03 23.70 36.52
C PHE A 230 -15.90 24.73 35.81
N ILE A 231 -17.20 24.44 35.63
CA ILE A 231 -18.17 25.37 35.04
C ILE A 231 -18.22 26.71 35.81
N ARG A 232 -18.01 26.68 37.13
CA ARG A 232 -17.94 27.87 38.00
C ARG A 232 -16.59 28.59 37.98
N GLY A 233 -15.67 28.20 37.10
CA GLY A 233 -14.37 28.84 36.89
C GLY A 233 -13.19 28.20 37.62
N SER A 234 -13.41 27.09 38.33
CA SER A 234 -12.29 26.33 38.91
C SER A 234 -11.48 25.62 37.83
N LYS A 235 -10.23 25.32 38.12
CA LYS A 235 -9.36 24.58 37.19
C LYS A 235 -9.91 23.17 36.94
N PRO A 236 -10.02 22.70 35.68
CA PRO A 236 -10.51 21.36 35.40
C PRO A 236 -9.51 20.28 35.83
N ILE A 237 -10.03 19.27 36.52
CA ILE A 237 -9.35 18.03 36.88
C ILE A 237 -9.83 16.98 35.89
N ILE A 238 -8.90 16.43 35.13
CA ILE A 238 -9.18 15.42 34.11
C ILE A 238 -8.51 14.09 34.44
N LYS A 239 -9.08 13.01 33.93
CA LYS A 239 -8.54 11.65 33.99
C LYS A 239 -8.38 11.13 32.57
N GLU A 240 -7.26 10.50 32.27
CA GLU A 240 -7.09 9.70 31.04
C GLU A 240 -7.78 8.35 31.18
N ILE A 241 -8.50 7.92 30.14
CA ILE A 241 -9.18 6.63 30.03
C ILE A 241 -8.83 6.01 28.67
N GLY A 242 -8.19 4.85 28.71
CA GLY A 242 -7.79 4.08 27.53
C GLY A 242 -6.87 2.92 27.92
N PRO A 243 -6.32 2.17 26.95
CA PRO A 243 -6.50 2.36 25.51
C PRO A 243 -7.82 1.78 24.98
N TYR A 244 -8.32 2.39 23.89
CA TYR A 244 -9.30 1.80 22.98
C TYR A 244 -8.62 1.59 21.64
N LYS A 245 -8.43 0.32 21.25
CA LYS A 245 -7.62 -0.07 20.11
C LYS A 245 -8.46 -0.45 18.90
N TYR A 246 -8.02 0.00 17.73
CA TYR A 246 -8.62 -0.32 16.45
C TYR A 246 -7.55 -0.78 15.47
N ARG A 247 -7.97 -1.62 14.53
CA ARG A 247 -7.27 -1.81 13.27
C ARG A 247 -7.97 -0.98 12.19
N GLU A 248 -7.25 -0.05 11.60
CA GLU A 248 -7.73 0.78 10.50
C GLU A 248 -7.35 0.12 9.17
N PHE A 249 -8.31 -0.04 8.27
CA PHE A 249 -8.08 -0.48 6.90
C PHE A 249 -8.42 0.67 5.95
N ARG A 250 -7.39 1.33 5.41
CA ARG A 250 -7.54 2.38 4.41
C ARG A 250 -7.48 1.78 3.02
N ARG A 251 -8.55 1.98 2.26
CA ARG A 251 -8.68 1.53 0.87
C ARG A 251 -8.70 2.73 -0.05
N ARG A 252 -7.77 2.76 -0.99
CA ARG A 252 -7.69 3.81 -2.01
C ARG A 252 -8.31 3.34 -3.32
N LYS A 253 -9.24 4.12 -3.85
CA LYS A 253 -9.86 3.89 -5.15
C LYS A 253 -9.34 4.93 -6.14
N ILE A 254 -8.66 4.45 -7.18
CA ILE A 254 -8.18 5.30 -8.27
C ILE A 254 -9.38 5.71 -9.11
N LEU A 255 -9.52 7.02 -9.31
CA LEU A 255 -10.53 7.62 -10.17
C LEU A 255 -9.98 7.85 -11.58
N GLU A 256 -8.75 8.35 -11.68
CA GLU A 256 -8.15 8.75 -12.95
C GLU A 256 -6.62 8.65 -12.90
N TYR A 257 -6.01 8.10 -13.95
CA TYR A 257 -4.58 8.22 -14.19
C TYR A 257 -4.30 9.40 -15.13
N LYS A 258 -3.51 10.36 -14.66
CA LYS A 258 -2.93 11.42 -15.49
C LYS A 258 -1.49 11.05 -15.84
N LYS A 259 -0.84 11.85 -16.69
CA LYS A 259 0.54 11.58 -17.18
C LYS A 259 1.55 11.40 -16.04
N ASP A 260 1.53 12.32 -15.09
CA ASP A 260 2.47 12.49 -13.97
C ASP A 260 1.79 12.44 -12.60
N LYS A 261 0.45 12.33 -12.59
CA LYS A 261 -0.41 12.32 -11.41
C LYS A 261 -1.38 11.16 -11.43
N VAL A 262 -2.01 10.92 -10.30
CA VAL A 262 -3.18 10.06 -10.23
C VAL A 262 -4.14 10.64 -9.21
N VAL A 263 -5.43 10.51 -9.52
CA VAL A 263 -6.53 11.02 -8.74
C VAL A 263 -7.19 9.85 -8.03
N PHE A 264 -7.41 9.94 -6.73
CA PHE A 264 -7.98 8.86 -5.95
C PHE A 264 -8.86 9.34 -4.80
N THR A 265 -9.77 8.49 -4.33
CA THR A 265 -10.44 8.64 -3.04
C THR A 265 -9.91 7.62 -2.05
N GLU A 266 -10.02 7.91 -0.77
CA GLU A 266 -9.64 7.00 0.31
C GLU A 266 -10.84 6.74 1.22
N ARG A 267 -11.03 5.49 1.64
CA ARG A 267 -12.07 5.09 2.58
C ARG A 267 -11.45 4.28 3.70
N THR A 268 -11.77 4.64 4.95
CA THR A 268 -11.22 3.97 6.14
C THR A 268 -12.28 3.15 6.84
N HIS A 269 -12.03 1.85 7.00
CA HIS A 269 -12.83 0.99 7.88
C HIS A 269 -12.11 0.80 9.21
N PHE A 270 -12.85 0.84 10.32
CA PHE A 270 -12.31 0.68 11.67
C PHE A 270 -12.81 -0.64 12.25
N GLN A 271 -11.89 -1.51 12.66
CA GLN A 271 -12.20 -2.76 13.34
C GLN A 271 -11.74 -2.65 14.80
N PHE A 272 -12.69 -2.63 15.74
CA PHE A 272 -12.38 -2.57 17.17
C PHE A 272 -11.72 -3.85 17.67
N LYS A 273 -10.70 -3.71 18.53
CA LYS A 273 -9.98 -4.83 19.17
C LYS A 273 -10.39 -4.94 20.63
N GLU A 274 -11.52 -5.60 20.88
CA GLU A 274 -12.13 -5.69 22.22
C GLU A 274 -11.19 -6.28 23.26
N GLN A 275 -10.48 -7.37 22.95
CA GLN A 275 -9.58 -8.07 23.89
C GLN A 275 -8.34 -7.25 24.29
N GLU A 276 -7.96 -6.26 23.50
CA GLU A 276 -6.81 -5.38 23.78
C GLU A 276 -7.22 -4.00 24.29
N SER A 277 -8.52 -3.79 24.50
CA SER A 277 -9.12 -2.52 24.86
C SER A 277 -9.81 -2.58 26.21
N ARG A 278 -10.00 -1.40 26.82
CA ARG A 278 -10.91 -1.30 27.97
C ARG A 278 -12.38 -1.40 27.51
N SER A 279 -13.28 -1.67 28.45
CA SER A 279 -14.72 -1.74 28.17
C SER A 279 -15.24 -0.40 27.62
N MET A 280 -15.97 -0.46 26.50
CA MET A 280 -16.62 0.72 25.93
C MET A 280 -17.85 1.19 26.73
N MET A 281 -18.34 0.37 27.66
CA MET A 281 -19.49 0.71 28.52
C MET A 281 -19.10 1.55 29.73
N GLU A 282 -17.80 1.78 29.97
CA GLU A 282 -17.33 2.72 30.99
C GLU A 282 -17.88 4.12 30.70
N THR A 283 -18.47 4.76 31.71
CA THR A 283 -19.03 6.11 31.59
C THR A 283 -18.02 7.16 32.05
N ILE A 284 -17.93 8.25 31.30
CA ILE A 284 -17.10 9.40 31.63
C ILE A 284 -17.90 10.69 31.48
N THR A 285 -17.56 11.67 32.31
CA THR A 285 -18.14 13.01 32.21
C THR A 285 -17.34 13.82 31.21
N VAL A 286 -17.98 14.40 30.20
CA VAL A 286 -17.36 15.18 29.13
C VAL A 286 -18.14 16.44 28.83
N LEU A 287 -17.54 17.34 28.06
CA LEU A 287 -18.29 18.42 27.42
C LEU A 287 -19.20 17.84 26.33
N ASN A 288 -20.37 18.42 26.12
CA ASN A 288 -21.27 18.07 25.04
C ASN A 288 -20.71 18.59 23.70
N TYR A 289 -19.77 17.83 23.13
CA TYR A 289 -19.02 18.23 21.92
C TYR A 289 -19.92 18.55 20.72
N PRO A 290 -20.99 17.79 20.42
CA PRO A 290 -21.91 18.12 19.32
C PRO A 290 -22.57 19.48 19.53
N LEU A 291 -23.11 19.72 20.72
CA LEU A 291 -23.77 20.98 21.06
C LEU A 291 -22.81 22.17 20.95
N LEU A 292 -21.62 22.06 21.53
CA LEU A 292 -20.59 23.11 21.45
C LEU A 292 -20.15 23.39 20.01
N SER A 293 -20.07 22.35 19.18
CA SER A 293 -19.72 22.47 17.76
C SER A 293 -20.77 23.26 16.98
N ILE A 294 -22.05 22.96 17.18
CA ILE A 294 -23.17 23.67 16.54
C ILE A 294 -23.21 25.12 17.00
N ILE A 295 -23.14 25.36 18.31
CA ILE A 295 -23.16 26.70 18.90
C ILE A 295 -22.04 27.57 18.29
N TYR A 296 -20.83 27.02 18.22
CA TYR A 296 -19.70 27.77 17.71
C TYR A 296 -19.78 27.99 16.20
N ALA A 297 -20.25 27.00 15.43
CA ALA A 297 -20.43 27.17 13.99
C ALA A 297 -21.42 28.31 13.68
N VAL A 298 -22.53 28.38 14.41
CA VAL A 298 -23.52 29.47 14.29
C VAL A 298 -22.89 30.82 14.65
N LYS A 299 -22.14 30.88 15.75
CA LYS A 299 -21.41 32.09 16.15
C LYS A 299 -20.39 32.52 15.09
N ALA A 300 -19.68 31.59 14.48
CA ALA A 300 -18.70 31.86 13.42
C ALA A 300 -19.38 32.44 12.18
N THR A 301 -20.53 31.90 11.77
CA THR A 301 -21.29 32.45 10.63
C THR A 301 -21.74 33.88 10.88
N ILE A 302 -22.29 34.17 12.07
CA ILE A 302 -22.79 35.51 12.39
C ILE A 302 -21.63 36.52 12.47
N LYS A 303 -20.48 36.12 13.02
CA LYS A 303 -19.27 36.94 13.02
C LYS A 303 -18.79 37.26 11.59
N ASN A 304 -18.82 36.29 10.68
CA ASN A 304 -18.40 36.50 9.28
C ASN A 304 -19.33 37.46 8.53
N LEU A 305 -20.61 37.54 8.90
CA LEU A 305 -21.55 38.54 8.36
C LEU A 305 -21.29 39.96 8.90
N SER A 306 -20.32 40.16 9.79
CA SER A 306 -19.97 41.46 10.42
C SER A 306 -21.13 42.12 11.18
N LEU A 307 -22.16 41.37 11.57
CA LEU A 307 -23.35 41.87 12.27
C LEU A 307 -23.13 41.95 13.79
N LYS A 308 -22.19 42.77 14.25
CA LYS A 308 -21.83 42.87 15.69
C LYS A 308 -23.00 43.25 16.61
N PHE A 309 -24.03 43.93 16.09
CA PHE A 309 -25.22 44.29 16.87
C PHE A 309 -26.09 43.08 17.26
N LEU A 310 -25.84 41.91 16.65
CA LEU A 310 -26.58 40.68 16.94
C LEU A 310 -25.96 39.84 18.07
N ASP A 311 -24.80 40.19 18.61
CA ASP A 311 -24.15 39.43 19.68
C ASP A 311 -25.10 39.14 20.88
N PRO A 312 -25.92 40.09 21.36
CA PRO A 312 -26.91 39.83 22.42
C PRO A 312 -28.02 38.86 21.99
N ILE A 313 -28.44 38.92 20.72
CA ILE A 313 -29.46 38.02 20.14
C ILE A 313 -28.90 36.60 20.06
N VAL A 314 -27.63 36.45 19.67
CA VAL A 314 -26.94 35.16 19.64
C VAL A 314 -26.88 34.53 21.03
N GLN A 315 -26.52 35.30 22.06
CA GLN A 315 -26.50 34.81 23.43
C GLN A 315 -27.89 34.42 23.96
N SER A 316 -28.93 35.19 23.60
CA SER A 316 -30.32 34.88 23.91
C SER A 316 -30.79 33.59 23.23
N ILE A 317 -30.53 33.43 21.93
CA ILE A 317 -30.83 32.21 21.16
C ILE A 317 -30.13 31.02 21.81
N MET A 318 -28.85 31.15 22.12
CA MET A 318 -28.06 30.07 22.68
C MET A 318 -28.53 29.66 24.08
N SER A 319 -28.95 30.62 24.91
CA SER A 319 -29.56 30.33 26.22
C SER A 319 -30.93 29.66 26.08
N ASN A 320 -31.75 30.12 25.12
CA ASN A 320 -33.06 29.54 24.82
C ASN A 320 -32.93 28.12 24.25
N VAL A 321 -31.89 27.82 23.48
CA VAL A 321 -31.63 26.49 22.95
C VAL A 321 -31.35 25.51 24.08
N LEU A 322 -30.50 25.87 25.04
CA LEU A 322 -30.27 25.04 26.23
C LEU A 322 -31.57 24.81 27.00
N ALA A 323 -32.34 25.87 27.25
CA ALA A 323 -33.61 25.78 27.97
C ALA A 323 -34.67 24.93 27.23
N ALA A 324 -34.81 25.08 25.91
CA ALA A 324 -35.85 24.42 25.11
C ALA A 324 -35.51 22.96 24.74
N THR A 325 -34.22 22.61 24.70
CA THR A 325 -33.77 21.25 24.38
C THR A 325 -33.55 20.41 25.64
N GLY A 326 -33.30 21.04 26.79
CA GLY A 326 -32.88 20.37 28.03
C GLY A 326 -31.45 19.84 27.98
N GLU A 327 -30.69 20.17 26.92
CA GLU A 327 -29.30 19.77 26.76
C GLU A 327 -28.40 20.48 27.79
N LYS A 328 -27.37 19.76 28.25
CA LYS A 328 -26.38 20.28 29.20
C LYS A 328 -25.03 20.45 28.52
N ILE A 329 -24.26 21.45 28.96
CA ILE A 329 -22.90 21.70 28.47
C ILE A 329 -21.93 20.58 28.89
N VAL A 330 -22.18 19.97 30.04
CA VAL A 330 -21.47 18.79 30.52
C VAL A 330 -22.46 17.64 30.61
N GLU A 331 -22.06 16.49 30.10
CA GLU A 331 -22.86 15.28 30.06
C GLU A 331 -22.03 14.05 30.48
N GLN A 332 -22.71 13.00 30.92
CA GLN A 332 -22.09 11.68 31.10
C GLN A 332 -22.40 10.83 29.87
N ARG A 333 -21.37 10.21 29.31
CA ARG A 333 -21.46 9.34 28.14
C ARG A 333 -20.62 8.11 28.31
N THR A 334 -21.06 7.01 27.73
CA THR A 334 -20.21 5.84 27.53
C THR A 334 -19.15 6.12 26.48
N ILE A 335 -18.06 5.37 26.51
CA ILE A 335 -17.01 5.50 25.49
C ILE A 335 -17.54 5.05 24.13
N TYR A 336 -18.42 4.04 24.09
CA TYR A 336 -19.13 3.63 22.88
C TYR A 336 -19.82 4.83 22.22
N GLU A 337 -20.63 5.57 22.98
CA GLU A 337 -21.35 6.74 22.48
C GLU A 337 -20.42 7.87 21.98
N LEU A 338 -19.19 7.97 22.49
CA LEU A 338 -18.22 8.99 22.09
C LEU A 338 -17.43 8.58 20.85
N LEU A 339 -17.10 7.30 20.69
CA LEU A 339 -16.29 6.79 19.58
C LEU A 339 -17.15 6.23 18.44
N GLU A 340 -17.93 5.17 18.71
CA GLU A 340 -18.81 4.46 17.76
C GLU A 340 -20.10 5.21 17.47
N GLY A 341 -20.50 6.06 18.42
CA GLY A 341 -21.45 7.12 18.22
C GLY A 341 -22.83 6.90 18.82
N ARG A 342 -23.58 7.99 18.82
CA ARG A 342 -24.92 8.10 19.39
C ARG A 342 -25.79 8.99 18.52
N SER A 343 -27.09 8.73 18.53
CA SER A 343 -28.03 9.67 17.96
C SER A 343 -28.01 11.00 18.74
N ILE A 344 -27.98 12.10 18.01
CA ILE A 344 -28.10 13.46 18.51
C ILE A 344 -29.40 14.04 17.98
N ASN A 345 -30.11 14.86 18.77
CA ASN A 345 -31.29 15.56 18.31
C ASN A 345 -30.91 16.81 17.49
N PHE A 346 -30.11 16.59 16.44
CA PHE A 346 -29.45 17.63 15.66
C PHE A 346 -30.46 18.60 15.05
N PHE A 347 -31.49 18.06 14.38
CA PHE A 347 -32.48 18.90 13.73
C PHE A 347 -33.28 19.75 14.72
N ARG A 348 -33.61 19.25 15.92
CA ARG A 348 -34.30 20.07 16.93
C ARG A 348 -33.43 21.22 17.41
N ILE A 349 -32.14 20.98 17.65
CA ILE A 349 -31.19 22.02 18.06
C ILE A 349 -31.07 23.07 16.95
N VAL A 350 -30.84 22.62 15.71
CA VAL A 350 -30.71 23.49 14.52
C VAL A 350 -32.00 24.27 14.24
N GLU A 351 -33.16 23.65 14.31
CA GLU A 351 -34.45 24.30 14.07
C GLU A 351 -34.73 25.37 15.13
N THR A 352 -34.41 25.08 16.40
CA THR A 352 -34.54 26.04 17.50
C THR A 352 -33.63 27.25 17.31
N ILE A 353 -32.39 27.02 16.86
CA ILE A 353 -31.43 28.09 16.54
C ILE A 353 -31.88 28.89 15.32
N SER A 354 -32.45 28.20 14.33
CA SER A 354 -32.63 28.77 12.99
C SER A 354 -33.88 29.60 12.80
N ARG A 355 -34.96 29.33 13.55
CA ARG A 355 -36.20 30.10 13.43
C ARG A 355 -36.02 31.60 13.73
N PRO A 356 -35.40 32.01 14.86
CA PRO A 356 -35.18 33.42 15.14
C PRO A 356 -34.29 34.09 14.09
N LEU A 357 -33.21 33.42 13.68
CA LEU A 357 -32.26 33.95 12.70
C LEU A 357 -32.87 34.11 11.30
N ARG A 358 -33.68 33.15 10.84
CA ARG A 358 -34.44 33.27 9.59
C ARG A 358 -35.45 34.41 9.64
N SER A 359 -36.10 34.63 10.78
CA SER A 359 -37.07 35.72 10.96
C SER A 359 -36.45 37.11 10.84
N VAL A 360 -35.14 37.25 11.09
CA VAL A 360 -34.38 38.51 10.92
C VAL A 360 -33.57 38.54 9.62
N GLY A 361 -33.87 37.65 8.67
CA GLY A 361 -33.27 37.66 7.33
C GLY A 361 -31.83 37.11 7.25
N ILE A 362 -31.37 36.36 8.25
CA ILE A 362 -30.02 35.78 8.26
C ILE A 362 -30.08 34.40 7.60
N PRO A 363 -29.38 34.18 6.47
CA PRO A 363 -29.22 32.85 5.90
C PRO A 363 -28.33 32.04 6.84
N ILE A 364 -28.83 30.90 7.30
CA ILE A 364 -28.03 29.95 8.06
C ILE A 364 -27.42 28.98 7.06
N PRO A 365 -26.13 28.63 7.20
CA PRO A 365 -25.52 27.59 6.37
C PRO A 365 -26.37 26.33 6.47
N ASP A 366 -26.46 25.52 5.42
CA ASP A 366 -27.06 24.21 5.58
C ASP A 366 -26.22 23.46 6.63
N LEU A 367 -26.77 23.30 7.84
CA LEU A 367 -26.00 22.70 8.92
C LEU A 367 -25.84 21.19 8.69
N GLY A 368 -26.51 20.60 7.70
CA GLY A 368 -26.16 19.30 7.13
C GLY A 368 -24.76 19.26 6.50
N GLU A 369 -24.19 20.42 6.17
CA GLU A 369 -22.82 20.60 5.70
C GLU A 369 -21.81 20.84 6.85
N LEU A 370 -22.27 20.92 8.11
CA LEU A 370 -21.37 20.97 9.26
C LEU A 370 -20.50 19.71 9.28
N GLY A 371 -19.19 19.93 9.22
CA GLY A 371 -18.20 18.87 9.17
C GLY A 371 -17.88 18.35 7.77
N GLU A 372 -18.40 18.94 6.68
CA GLU A 372 -17.99 18.56 5.32
C GLU A 372 -16.49 18.75 5.05
N GLY A 373 -15.83 19.63 5.81
CA GLY A 373 -14.36 19.71 5.81
C GLY A 373 -13.70 18.44 6.37
N SER A 374 -12.82 17.84 5.56
CA SER A 374 -12.02 16.66 5.92
C SER A 374 -12.81 15.37 6.17
N GLY A 375 -14.03 15.25 5.62
CA GLY A 375 -14.83 14.03 5.65
C GLY A 375 -15.68 13.80 6.91
N ASN A 376 -15.93 14.82 7.73
CA ASN A 376 -16.62 14.72 9.02
C ASN A 376 -18.12 15.05 8.96
N LYS A 377 -18.81 14.77 7.85
CA LYS A 377 -20.24 15.06 7.70
C LYS A 377 -21.05 14.30 8.76
N ILE A 378 -21.96 15.00 9.45
CA ILE A 378 -22.89 14.34 10.39
C ILE A 378 -23.87 13.48 9.59
N ARG A 379 -23.68 12.16 9.62
CA ARG A 379 -24.53 11.18 8.92
C ARG A 379 -25.57 10.61 9.88
N ASN A 380 -26.81 10.47 9.41
CA ASN A 380 -27.91 9.84 10.14
C ASN A 380 -28.14 10.42 11.55
N GLN A 381 -27.95 11.73 11.73
CA GLN A 381 -28.05 12.39 13.03
C GLN A 381 -27.23 11.69 14.13
N THR A 382 -26.09 11.11 13.76
CA THR A 382 -25.26 10.32 14.67
C THR A 382 -23.89 10.98 14.81
N PHE A 383 -23.48 11.18 16.05
CA PHE A 383 -22.17 11.74 16.40
C PHE A 383 -21.31 10.69 17.11
N GLY A 384 -20.03 10.59 16.75
CA GLY A 384 -19.05 9.66 17.30
C GLY A 384 -17.72 9.82 16.56
N PHE A 385 -16.62 10.07 17.26
CA PHE A 385 -15.36 10.49 16.60
C PHE A 385 -14.83 9.47 15.58
N ILE A 386 -15.07 8.18 15.79
CA ILE A 386 -14.78 7.12 14.82
C ILE A 386 -15.89 7.04 13.78
N TRP A 387 -17.16 7.09 14.21
CA TRP A 387 -18.33 7.09 13.31
C TRP A 387 -18.27 8.15 12.21
N GLN A 388 -17.81 9.37 12.51
CA GLN A 388 -17.69 10.42 11.49
C GLN A 388 -16.76 10.03 10.35
N ARG A 389 -15.78 9.18 10.62
CA ARG A 389 -14.71 8.81 9.68
C ARG A 389 -14.89 7.42 9.07
N ALA A 390 -15.57 6.53 9.80
CA ALA A 390 -15.73 5.15 9.39
C ALA A 390 -16.54 5.08 8.10
N ASP A 391 -15.99 4.40 7.10
CA ASP A 391 -16.69 4.06 5.88
C ASP A 391 -17.20 5.26 5.08
N VAL A 392 -16.48 6.39 5.17
CA VAL A 392 -16.66 7.58 4.33
C VAL A 392 -15.54 7.64 3.30
N ASP A 393 -15.90 7.89 2.04
CA ASP A 393 -14.94 8.24 0.99
C ASP A 393 -14.52 9.71 1.15
N ILE A 394 -13.22 9.95 1.32
CA ILE A 394 -12.60 11.28 1.34
C ILE A 394 -11.78 11.54 0.07
N GLY A 395 -11.67 12.81 -0.31
CA GLY A 395 -11.05 13.26 -1.55
C GLY A 395 -12.07 13.79 -2.56
N PRO A 396 -11.70 13.95 -3.85
CA PRO A 396 -10.53 13.37 -4.48
C PRO A 396 -9.20 14.02 -4.07
N PHE A 397 -8.16 13.20 -3.96
CA PHE A 397 -6.77 13.62 -3.79
C PHE A 397 -6.04 13.53 -5.12
N GLU A 398 -5.19 14.51 -5.43
CA GLU A 398 -4.20 14.38 -6.50
C GLU A 398 -2.79 14.31 -5.91
N TYR A 399 -2.04 13.29 -6.33
CA TYR A 399 -0.64 13.14 -5.95
C TYR A 399 0.26 12.82 -7.14
N TRP A 400 1.54 13.16 -6.99
CA TRP A 400 2.58 12.92 -7.98
C TRP A 400 3.01 11.45 -7.97
N ARG A 401 2.85 10.79 -9.11
CA ARG A 401 3.22 9.37 -9.29
C ARG A 401 4.65 9.17 -9.82
N ARG A 402 5.32 10.24 -10.24
CA ARG A 402 6.74 10.25 -10.63
C ARG A 402 7.45 11.49 -10.15
N THR A 403 8.77 11.40 -10.01
CA THR A 403 9.64 12.56 -9.75
C THR A 403 10.07 13.15 -11.10
N GLU A 404 9.33 14.14 -11.58
CA GLU A 404 9.66 14.89 -12.81
C GLU A 404 9.49 16.40 -12.53
N ASN A 405 10.28 17.25 -13.22
CA ASN A 405 10.12 18.71 -13.23
C ASN A 405 10.08 19.40 -11.85
N GLY A 406 10.86 18.89 -10.87
CA GLY A 406 10.96 19.49 -9.53
C GLY A 406 9.89 19.06 -8.53
N HIS A 407 8.94 18.20 -8.93
CA HIS A 407 7.98 17.59 -8.02
C HIS A 407 8.53 16.32 -7.37
N VAL A 408 8.10 16.05 -6.14
CA VAL A 408 8.53 14.87 -5.38
C VAL A 408 7.44 13.81 -5.45
N PHE A 409 7.82 12.59 -5.83
CA PHE A 409 6.92 11.44 -5.83
C PHE A 409 6.22 11.24 -4.47
N SER A 410 4.97 10.77 -4.52
CA SER A 410 4.06 10.58 -3.39
C SER A 410 3.58 11.86 -2.69
N HIS A 411 3.99 13.06 -3.15
CA HIS A 411 3.47 14.30 -2.59
C HIS A 411 2.03 14.55 -3.03
N VAL A 412 1.16 14.79 -2.06
CA VAL A 412 -0.19 15.32 -2.27
C VAL A 412 -0.08 16.84 -2.43
N PHE A 413 -0.71 17.37 -3.48
CA PHE A 413 -0.67 18.81 -3.78
C PHE A 413 -2.06 19.41 -4.02
N MET A 414 -3.09 18.56 -4.13
CA MET A 414 -4.47 19.00 -4.33
C MET A 414 -5.44 18.08 -3.61
N VAL A 415 -6.46 18.68 -2.99
CA VAL A 415 -7.55 18.00 -2.29
C VAL A 415 -8.85 18.66 -2.74
N GLU A 416 -9.78 17.87 -3.27
CA GLU A 416 -11.11 18.34 -3.69
C GLU A 416 -11.03 19.55 -4.65
N GLY A 417 -10.08 19.51 -5.59
CA GLY A 417 -9.83 20.60 -6.54
C GLY A 417 -9.12 21.83 -5.99
N LYS A 418 -8.80 21.86 -4.68
CA LYS A 418 -8.11 22.97 -4.01
C LYS A 418 -6.64 22.62 -3.80
N THR A 419 -5.76 23.57 -4.10
CA THR A 419 -4.31 23.47 -3.84
C THR A 419 -3.87 24.14 -2.54
N LEU A 420 -4.79 24.87 -1.90
CA LEU A 420 -4.59 25.57 -0.65
C LEU A 420 -5.75 25.26 0.31
N PHE A 421 -5.46 25.17 1.60
CA PHE A 421 -6.49 25.13 2.63
C PHE A 421 -7.17 26.50 2.71
N PRO A 422 -8.51 26.56 2.60
CA PRO A 422 -9.24 27.81 2.77
C PRO A 422 -9.05 28.38 4.18
N ASP A 423 -9.19 29.69 4.32
CA ASP A 423 -9.18 30.45 5.57
C ASP A 423 -7.86 30.49 6.38
N TYR A 424 -6.82 29.77 5.98
CA TYR A 424 -5.45 30.06 6.43
C TYR A 424 -4.79 31.11 5.55
N ARG A 425 -3.80 31.81 6.11
CA ARG A 425 -2.93 32.71 5.36
C ARG A 425 -1.62 32.00 5.03
N SER A 426 -1.04 32.33 3.88
CA SER A 426 0.32 31.90 3.52
C SER A 426 1.35 32.19 4.62
N PRO A 427 2.30 31.27 4.89
CA PRO A 427 2.53 29.98 4.21
C PRO A 427 1.75 28.78 4.83
N CYS A 428 0.78 29.02 5.71
CA CYS A 428 0.07 27.95 6.44
C CYS A 428 -1.03 27.25 5.62
N ASP A 429 -1.43 27.85 4.51
CA ASP A 429 -2.47 27.38 3.60
C ASP A 429 -1.96 26.32 2.61
N GLU A 430 -0.66 26.06 2.53
CA GLU A 430 -0.08 25.14 1.55
C GLU A 430 -0.48 23.67 1.78
N ILE A 431 -0.99 23.02 0.74
CA ILE A 431 -1.17 21.56 0.68
C ILE A 431 0.10 20.94 0.13
N ARG A 432 0.85 20.24 0.98
CA ARG A 432 2.10 19.57 0.61
C ARG A 432 2.45 18.43 1.56
N GLY A 433 3.41 17.61 1.14
CA GLY A 433 3.91 16.47 1.90
C GLY A 433 3.48 15.14 1.29
N SER A 434 4.16 14.08 1.70
CA SER A 434 3.88 12.70 1.26
C SER A 434 2.71 12.09 2.01
N ASP A 435 2.08 11.07 1.45
CA ASP A 435 1.08 10.23 2.13
C ASP A 435 1.60 9.45 3.34
N GLY A 436 2.91 9.53 3.62
CA GLY A 436 3.57 8.92 4.77
C GLY A 436 4.12 7.52 4.51
N MET A 437 3.80 6.91 3.36
CA MET A 437 4.30 5.57 3.01
C MET A 437 5.64 5.63 2.27
N HIS A 438 5.86 6.69 1.49
CA HIS A 438 7.05 6.81 0.65
C HIS A 438 7.50 8.28 0.45
N PHE A 439 8.81 8.56 0.47
CA PHE A 439 9.35 9.93 0.46
C PHE A 439 10.32 10.25 -0.70
N GLY A 440 10.28 9.47 -1.78
CA GLY A 440 11.25 9.52 -2.88
C GLY A 440 12.48 8.68 -2.58
N THR A 441 13.31 8.37 -3.57
CA THR A 441 14.53 7.57 -3.36
C THR A 441 15.73 8.43 -2.92
N LYS A 442 16.77 7.79 -2.37
CA LYS A 442 18.04 8.41 -1.96
C LYS A 442 17.87 9.61 -1.02
N ILE A 443 17.21 9.39 0.11
CA ILE A 443 16.87 10.45 1.07
C ILE A 443 17.99 10.81 2.06
N PHE A 444 19.21 10.27 1.91
CA PHE A 444 20.35 10.46 2.81
C PHE A 444 20.68 11.92 3.15
N HIS A 445 20.42 12.84 2.21
CA HIS A 445 20.71 14.26 2.36
C HIS A 445 19.51 15.06 2.91
N LYS A 446 18.34 14.45 3.05
CA LYS A 446 17.12 15.12 3.54
C LYS A 446 17.16 15.23 5.06
N ASN A 447 17.33 16.45 5.57
CA ASN A 447 17.26 16.73 7.01
C ASN A 447 15.81 16.82 7.53
N THR A 448 14.87 17.07 6.64
CA THR A 448 13.44 17.22 6.97
C THR A 448 12.58 16.47 5.97
N ILE A 449 11.51 15.87 6.48
CA ILE A 449 10.49 15.19 5.71
C ILE A 449 9.11 15.67 6.17
N GLU A 450 8.13 15.68 5.27
CA GLU A 450 6.79 16.18 5.54
C GLU A 450 5.75 15.13 5.16
N ILE A 451 4.82 14.85 6.09
CA ILE A 451 3.63 14.03 5.85
C ILE A 451 2.44 14.95 5.65
N PHE A 452 1.73 14.76 4.55
CA PHE A 452 0.39 15.27 4.37
C PHE A 452 -0.60 14.39 5.15
N ASN A 453 -1.33 14.99 6.09
CA ASN A 453 -2.46 14.36 6.75
C ASN A 453 -3.65 15.31 6.63
N SER A 454 -4.70 14.87 5.94
CA SER A 454 -5.91 15.67 5.70
C SER A 454 -6.56 16.14 6.99
N GLN A 455 -6.36 15.43 8.10
CA GLN A 455 -6.99 15.69 9.40
C GLN A 455 -6.25 16.73 10.22
N THR A 456 -4.97 16.97 9.93
CA THR A 456 -4.17 17.96 10.66
C THR A 456 -4.20 19.34 10.01
N CYS A 457 -4.74 19.44 8.79
CA CYS A 457 -4.90 20.68 8.04
C CYS A 457 -3.58 21.47 7.91
N ARG A 458 -2.50 20.70 7.83
CA ARG A 458 -1.12 21.12 7.65
C ARG A 458 -0.30 19.91 7.23
N ALA A 459 0.84 20.15 6.60
CA ALA A 459 1.91 19.16 6.54
C ALA A 459 2.55 18.99 7.92
N LEU A 460 2.66 17.75 8.39
CA LEU A 460 3.42 17.39 9.60
C LEU A 460 4.89 17.28 9.24
N ARG A 461 5.71 18.19 9.79
CA ARG A 461 7.16 18.20 9.57
C ARG A 461 7.88 17.32 10.58
N PHE A 462 8.79 16.50 10.09
CA PHE A 462 9.70 15.66 10.86
C PHE A 462 11.15 16.05 10.56
N LYS A 463 12.02 15.96 11.57
CA LYS A 463 13.45 16.27 11.50
C LYS A 463 14.25 14.99 11.74
N ARG A 464 15.34 14.84 10.99
CA ARG A 464 16.24 13.69 11.11
C ARG A 464 16.84 13.62 12.52
N ASP A 465 16.77 12.44 13.12
CA ASP A 465 17.54 12.08 14.31
C ASP A 465 18.99 11.78 13.88
N PRO A 466 20.01 12.36 14.55
CA PRO A 466 21.41 12.04 14.26
C PRO A 466 21.81 10.60 14.62
N ASN A 467 21.06 9.93 15.50
CA ASN A 467 21.38 8.59 15.96
C ASN A 467 21.06 7.54 14.89
N PRO A 468 21.85 6.45 14.81
CA PRO A 468 21.53 5.34 13.92
C PRO A 468 20.22 4.67 14.34
N SER A 469 19.43 4.24 13.36
CA SER A 469 18.20 3.47 13.60
C SER A 469 18.19 2.20 12.75
N ASN A 470 17.53 1.17 13.27
CA ASN A 470 17.36 -0.12 12.62
C ASN A 470 15.95 -0.63 12.91
N VAL A 471 15.30 -1.20 11.90
CA VAL A 471 14.01 -1.89 12.02
C VAL A 471 14.14 -3.25 11.34
N SER A 472 13.97 -4.33 12.10
CA SER A 472 14.02 -5.73 11.58
C SER A 472 15.28 -6.02 10.74
N ASP A 473 16.44 -5.64 11.27
CA ASP A 473 17.77 -5.77 10.65
C ASP A 473 18.01 -4.91 9.39
N ILE A 474 17.11 -3.97 9.10
CA ILE A 474 17.26 -2.98 8.04
C ILE A 474 17.70 -1.65 8.63
N GLN A 475 18.83 -1.14 8.14
CA GLN A 475 19.28 0.21 8.46
C GLN A 475 18.27 1.25 7.98
N THR A 476 17.85 2.13 8.88
CA THR A 476 16.90 3.20 8.60
C THR A 476 17.49 4.55 8.98
N ILE A 477 16.82 5.62 8.55
CA ILE A 477 16.97 6.95 9.13
C ILE A 477 15.71 7.25 9.92
N ARG A 478 15.89 7.56 11.21
CA ARG A 478 14.82 8.03 12.07
C ARG A 478 14.55 9.52 11.83
N TYR A 479 13.28 9.87 11.73
CA TYR A 479 12.78 11.24 11.69
C TYR A 479 11.78 11.44 12.81
N ASP A 480 12.08 12.32 13.77
CA ASP A 480 11.18 12.69 14.85
C ASP A 480 10.32 13.90 14.45
N LEU A 481 9.07 13.94 14.92
CA LEU A 481 8.19 15.07 14.67
C LEU A 481 8.78 16.37 15.23
N ASP A 482 8.77 17.42 14.42
CA ASP A 482 9.21 18.73 14.85
C ASP A 482 8.16 19.38 15.76
N VAL A 483 8.29 19.15 17.06
CA VAL A 483 7.38 19.67 18.10
C VAL A 483 7.20 21.19 18.05
N HIS A 484 8.16 21.93 17.50
CA HIS A 484 8.12 23.39 17.38
C HIS A 484 7.20 23.90 16.27
N GLN A 485 6.61 23.03 15.44
CA GLN A 485 5.77 23.47 14.32
C GLN A 485 4.41 24.06 14.76
N ILE A 486 4.05 23.95 16.05
CA ILE A 486 2.90 24.63 16.69
C ILE A 486 3.33 25.72 17.71
N ASP A 487 4.61 26.08 17.70
CA ASP A 487 5.16 27.17 18.52
C ASP A 487 4.93 28.52 17.84
N MET A 488 4.13 29.40 18.47
CA MET A 488 3.73 30.68 17.87
C MET A 488 4.83 31.76 17.98
N ARG A 489 5.91 31.48 18.72
CA ARG A 489 7.10 32.35 18.74
C ARG A 489 7.79 32.36 17.38
N ILE A 490 7.73 31.23 16.66
CA ILE A 490 8.25 31.08 15.30
C ILE A 490 7.33 31.76 14.29
N LYS A 491 7.86 32.73 13.54
CA LYS A 491 7.09 33.59 12.62
C LYS A 491 6.24 32.81 11.62
N ASN A 492 6.80 31.75 11.02
CA ASN A 492 6.12 30.95 9.99
C ASN A 492 4.92 30.16 10.53
N ASN A 493 4.81 29.95 11.84
CA ASN A 493 3.66 29.25 12.44
C ASN A 493 2.51 30.20 12.75
N ARG A 494 2.75 31.52 12.80
CA ARG A 494 1.77 32.51 13.30
C ARG A 494 0.51 32.60 12.44
N CYS A 495 0.56 32.19 11.19
CA CYS A 495 -0.62 32.14 10.31
C CYS A 495 -1.65 31.07 10.73
N PHE A 496 -1.28 30.09 11.56
CA PHE A 496 -2.21 29.15 12.19
C PHE A 496 -2.97 29.76 13.38
N CYS A 497 -2.59 30.96 13.85
CA CYS A 497 -3.28 31.65 14.93
C CYS A 497 -4.39 32.55 14.41
N LEU A 498 -5.64 32.17 14.69
CA LEU A 498 -6.85 32.93 14.34
C LEU A 498 -7.45 33.70 15.52
N GLN A 499 -6.70 33.79 16.63
CA GLN A 499 -7.10 34.51 17.82
C GLN A 499 -6.51 35.92 17.82
N ASN A 500 -7.11 36.83 18.61
CA ASN A 500 -6.65 38.23 18.72
C ASN A 500 -5.24 38.39 19.33
N SER A 501 -4.66 37.33 19.91
CA SER A 501 -3.32 37.36 20.50
C SER A 501 -2.59 36.03 20.28
N LEU A 502 -1.31 36.11 19.89
CA LEU A 502 -0.43 34.95 19.67
C LEU A 502 -0.27 34.09 20.94
N SER A 503 -0.28 34.73 22.12
CA SER A 503 -0.19 34.04 23.42
C SER A 503 -1.34 33.06 23.65
N LYS A 504 -2.51 33.28 23.02
CA LYS A 504 -3.65 32.36 23.10
C LYS A 504 -3.50 31.14 22.18
N CYS A 505 -2.65 31.21 21.16
CA CYS A 505 -2.47 30.17 20.16
C CYS A 505 -1.25 29.26 20.40
N ASP A 506 -0.27 29.69 21.19
CA ASP A 506 0.98 28.94 21.38
C ASP A 506 0.76 27.50 21.88
N GLY A 507 1.33 26.49 21.23
CA GLY A 507 1.23 25.09 21.66
C GLY A 507 0.02 24.31 21.17
N TRP A 508 -0.72 24.85 20.20
CA TRP A 508 -1.78 24.16 19.49
C TRP A 508 -2.04 24.85 18.14
N GLN A 509 -2.82 24.21 17.27
CA GLN A 509 -3.29 24.79 16.00
C GLN A 509 -4.81 24.73 15.92
N ASP A 510 -5.39 25.82 15.43
CA ASP A 510 -6.82 25.93 15.19
C ASP A 510 -7.22 25.14 13.96
N LEU A 511 -8.16 24.19 14.08
CA LEU A 511 -8.64 23.39 12.96
C LEU A 511 -9.95 23.94 12.36
N SER A 512 -10.54 25.01 12.93
CA SER A 512 -11.82 25.52 12.42
C SER A 512 -11.84 25.86 10.92
N PRO A 513 -10.75 26.36 10.28
CA PRO A 513 -10.69 26.56 8.83
C PRO A 513 -11.01 25.33 7.97
N CYS A 514 -10.59 24.15 8.41
CA CYS A 514 -10.72 22.91 7.65
C CYS A 514 -11.80 21.97 8.20
N SER A 515 -12.47 22.36 9.28
CA SER A 515 -13.56 21.61 9.91
C SER A 515 -14.88 22.39 9.88
N SER A 516 -15.14 23.14 8.80
CA SER A 516 -16.37 23.91 8.58
C SER A 516 -16.75 24.82 9.76
N GLY A 517 -15.77 25.49 10.36
CA GLY A 517 -15.97 26.39 11.48
C GLY A 517 -16.05 25.73 12.86
N ILE A 518 -16.10 24.40 12.98
CA ILE A 518 -16.12 23.70 14.27
C ILE A 518 -14.87 24.08 15.10
N PRO A 519 -14.97 24.35 16.42
CA PRO A 519 -13.87 24.88 17.23
C PRO A 519 -12.85 23.81 17.64
N LEU A 520 -12.49 22.91 16.74
CA LEU A 520 -11.48 21.90 17.00
C LEU A 520 -10.07 22.52 17.03
N ALA A 521 -9.21 21.85 17.77
CA ALA A 521 -7.80 22.18 17.88
C ALA A 521 -6.97 20.91 17.83
N ILE A 522 -5.78 20.99 17.24
CA ILE A 522 -4.77 19.93 17.33
C ILE A 522 -3.59 20.38 18.18
N SER A 523 -3.06 19.45 18.96
CA SER A 523 -1.85 19.63 19.77
C SER A 523 -1.08 18.32 19.85
N TRP A 524 0.07 18.33 20.52
CA TRP A 524 0.76 17.10 20.90
C TRP A 524 0.13 16.51 22.17
N PRO A 525 0.15 15.17 22.35
CA PRO A 525 -0.49 14.57 23.52
C PRO A 525 0.01 15.16 24.83
N HIS A 526 -0.94 15.45 25.73
CA HIS A 526 -0.73 16.15 26.99
C HIS A 526 -0.10 17.54 26.87
N PHE A 527 -0.17 18.16 25.69
CA PHE A 527 0.57 19.39 25.37
C PHE A 527 2.08 19.22 25.57
N LEU A 528 2.64 18.10 25.09
CA LEU A 528 4.08 17.82 25.12
C LEU A 528 4.89 19.04 24.64
N ASN A 529 5.87 19.46 25.45
CA ASN A 529 6.72 20.64 25.27
C ASN A 529 6.03 22.02 25.39
N PHE A 530 4.77 22.07 25.83
CA PHE A 530 4.01 23.30 26.06
C PHE A 530 3.44 23.36 27.49
N PRO A 531 4.29 23.52 28.53
CA PRO A 531 3.89 23.43 29.93
C PRO A 531 2.86 24.48 30.33
N ASN A 532 2.84 25.66 29.69
CA ASN A 532 1.83 26.69 29.96
C ASN A 532 0.42 26.24 29.61
N ARG A 533 0.27 25.35 28.60
CA ARG A 533 -1.01 24.72 28.25
C ARG A 533 -1.34 23.58 29.19
N ALA A 534 -0.37 22.70 29.44
CA ALA A 534 -0.55 21.60 30.38
C ALA A 534 -0.99 22.08 31.77
N LYS A 535 -0.39 23.18 32.26
CA LYS A 535 -0.71 23.82 33.55
C LYS A 535 -2.11 24.44 33.61
N GLN A 536 -2.87 24.55 32.52
CA GLN A 536 -4.28 24.97 32.57
C GLN A 536 -5.19 23.85 33.07
N LEU A 537 -4.73 22.59 33.08
CA LEU A 537 -5.48 21.43 33.54
C LEU A 537 -4.73 20.70 34.67
N ILE A 538 -5.44 19.91 35.46
CA ILE A 538 -4.87 18.98 36.45
C ILE A 538 -5.08 17.57 35.92
N GLY A 539 -4.03 16.75 35.89
CA GLY A 539 -4.10 15.35 35.44
C GLY A 539 -3.34 15.05 34.14
N LEU A 540 -2.82 16.07 33.44
CA LEU A 540 -1.94 15.85 32.29
C LEU A 540 -0.52 15.48 32.73
N GLN A 541 0.06 14.46 32.10
CA GLN A 541 1.41 13.99 32.35
C GLN A 541 2.16 13.82 31.00
N PRO A 542 2.79 14.87 30.47
CA PRO A 542 3.49 14.79 29.19
C PRO A 542 4.72 13.87 29.30
N ASP A 543 4.73 12.80 28.51
CA ASP A 543 5.81 11.82 28.42
C ASP A 543 6.33 11.74 26.97
N ARG A 544 7.65 11.90 26.77
CA ARG A 544 8.23 11.94 25.42
C ARG A 544 8.22 10.57 24.74
N GLU A 545 8.42 9.48 25.46
CA GLU A 545 8.46 8.14 24.88
C GLU A 545 7.06 7.70 24.43
N ARG A 546 6.05 7.95 25.27
CA ARG A 546 4.64 7.66 24.96
C ARG A 546 4.09 8.58 23.88
N HIS A 547 4.34 9.89 23.98
CA HIS A 547 3.61 10.88 23.18
C HIS A 547 4.35 11.41 21.95
N SER A 548 5.63 11.08 21.77
CA SER A 548 6.36 11.47 20.55
C SER A 548 5.84 10.72 19.32
N SER A 549 6.09 11.35 18.17
CA SER A 549 5.85 10.78 16.85
C SER A 549 7.18 10.64 16.12
N TYR A 550 7.35 9.56 15.37
CA TYR A 550 8.56 9.28 14.61
C TYR A 550 8.27 8.43 13.38
N LEU A 551 9.22 8.42 12.44
CA LEU A 551 9.24 7.60 11.24
C LEU A 551 10.63 6.97 11.11
N ASN A 552 10.69 5.68 10.81
CA ASN A 552 11.92 4.99 10.42
C ASN A 552 11.81 4.64 8.94
N ILE A 553 12.67 5.26 8.13
CA ILE A 553 12.59 5.19 6.66
C ILE A 553 13.88 4.55 6.13
N GLU A 554 13.77 3.58 5.23
CA GLU A 554 14.93 3.01 4.56
C GLU A 554 15.47 4.03 3.53
N PRO A 555 16.77 4.40 3.59
CA PRO A 555 17.23 5.61 2.92
C PRO A 555 17.42 5.52 1.41
N ASN A 556 17.63 4.32 0.84
CA ASN A 556 17.78 4.17 -0.61
C ASN A 556 16.44 4.24 -1.34
N THR A 557 15.46 3.53 -0.81
CA THR A 557 14.11 3.39 -1.36
C THR A 557 13.21 4.53 -0.93
N GLY A 558 13.36 5.04 0.31
CA GLY A 558 12.48 6.04 0.89
C GLY A 558 11.16 5.49 1.41
N LEU A 559 11.05 4.16 1.56
CA LEU A 559 9.89 3.49 2.14
C LEU A 559 9.91 3.55 3.66
N THR A 560 8.75 3.85 4.25
CA THR A 560 8.56 3.86 5.70
C THR A 560 8.41 2.42 6.20
N LEU A 561 9.30 1.99 7.09
CA LEU A 561 9.26 0.65 7.70
C LEU A 561 8.52 0.64 9.03
N GLU A 562 8.58 1.75 9.74
CA GLU A 562 7.85 1.95 10.98
C GLU A 562 7.44 3.42 11.08
N ALA A 563 6.17 3.65 11.37
CA ALA A 563 5.62 4.96 11.65
C ALA A 563 4.86 4.92 12.96
N LYS A 564 5.07 5.94 13.79
CA LYS A 564 4.23 6.22 14.96
C LYS A 564 3.84 7.69 14.89
N VAL A 565 2.56 7.98 14.72
CA VAL A 565 2.03 9.34 14.70
C VAL A 565 1.04 9.51 15.85
N SER A 566 1.41 10.36 16.80
CA SER A 566 0.68 10.66 18.02
C SER A 566 0.21 12.11 18.02
N ILE A 567 -1.10 12.33 18.08
CA ILE A 567 -1.73 13.66 18.06
C ILE A 567 -2.83 13.75 19.10
N GLN A 568 -3.15 14.97 19.53
CA GLN A 568 -4.23 15.24 20.48
C GLN A 568 -5.26 16.16 19.86
N LEU A 569 -6.51 15.72 19.88
CA LEU A 569 -7.66 16.51 19.50
C LEU A 569 -8.22 17.22 20.73
N GLY A 570 -8.46 18.52 20.59
CA GLY A 570 -9.08 19.36 21.61
C GLY A 570 -10.22 20.20 21.03
N ILE A 571 -10.97 20.84 21.92
CA ILE A 571 -12.00 21.81 21.60
C ILE A 571 -11.68 23.14 22.27
N LYS A 572 -11.77 24.24 21.53
CA LYS A 572 -11.61 25.59 22.07
C LYS A 572 -12.86 25.95 22.86
N ILE A 573 -12.69 26.42 24.09
CA ILE A 573 -13.79 26.90 24.95
C ILE A 573 -13.42 28.24 25.58
N ASP A 574 -14.42 29.09 25.85
CA ASP A 574 -14.25 30.36 26.54
C ASP A 574 -15.54 30.84 27.22
N SER A 575 -15.44 31.98 27.91
CA SER A 575 -16.54 32.62 28.65
C SER A 575 -17.68 33.15 27.80
N THR A 576 -17.51 33.18 26.48
CA THR A 576 -18.59 33.61 25.57
C THR A 576 -19.53 32.46 25.22
N MET A 577 -19.18 31.23 25.63
CA MET A 577 -20.05 30.07 25.48
C MET A 577 -21.08 30.02 26.61
N PRO A 578 -22.35 29.71 26.31
CA PRO A 578 -23.41 29.62 27.31
C PRO A 578 -23.08 28.51 28.29
N GLY A 579 -23.35 28.76 29.57
CA GLY A 579 -23.00 27.81 30.63
C GLY A 579 -21.49 27.66 30.86
N LEU A 580 -20.64 28.48 30.24
CA LEU A 580 -19.19 28.54 30.51
C LEU A 580 -18.73 29.96 30.84
N SER A 581 -19.63 30.85 31.26
CA SER A 581 -19.34 32.28 31.49
C SER A 581 -18.19 32.55 32.49
N SER A 582 -17.94 31.63 33.42
CA SER A 582 -16.84 31.71 34.38
C SER A 582 -15.56 30.99 33.92
N VAL A 583 -15.60 30.30 32.79
CA VAL A 583 -14.47 29.50 32.28
C VAL A 583 -13.56 30.36 31.41
N PRO A 584 -12.26 30.47 31.74
CA PRO A 584 -11.31 31.21 30.91
C PRO A 584 -11.07 30.51 29.58
N PHE A 585 -10.58 31.25 28.59
CA PHE A 585 -10.20 30.66 27.31
C PHE A 585 -9.16 29.54 27.49
N MET A 586 -9.46 28.36 26.93
CA MET A 586 -8.54 27.23 26.90
C MET A 586 -8.86 26.27 25.75
N VAL A 587 -7.89 25.42 25.41
CA VAL A 587 -8.11 24.23 24.59
C VAL A 587 -8.33 23.06 25.54
N PHE A 588 -9.57 22.57 25.59
CA PHE A 588 -9.93 21.42 26.40
C PHE A 588 -9.64 20.13 25.61
N PRO A 589 -8.78 19.22 26.11
CA PRO A 589 -8.42 18.01 25.37
C PRO A 589 -9.62 17.03 25.37
N ILE A 590 -9.92 16.46 24.20
CA ILE A 590 -10.98 15.46 24.02
C ILE A 590 -10.37 14.07 24.18
N PHE A 591 -9.41 13.77 23.31
CA PHE A 591 -8.63 12.54 23.34
C PHE A 591 -7.28 12.78 22.68
N TRP A 592 -6.32 11.93 22.98
CA TRP A 592 -5.15 11.74 22.13
C TRP A 592 -5.17 10.35 21.51
N THR A 593 -4.53 10.24 20.34
CA THR A 593 -4.47 9.00 19.59
C THR A 593 -3.07 8.79 19.06
N THR A 594 -2.67 7.52 18.99
CA THR A 594 -1.47 7.08 18.29
C THR A 594 -1.86 6.14 17.17
N GLN A 595 -1.44 6.44 15.95
CA GLN A 595 -1.49 5.54 14.81
C GLN A 595 -0.11 4.95 14.58
N ARG A 596 -0.04 3.63 14.44
CA ARG A 596 1.16 2.89 14.07
C ARG A 596 0.96 2.22 12.72
N GLY A 597 1.99 2.28 11.89
CA GLY A 597 1.99 1.68 10.56
C GLY A 597 3.37 1.20 10.17
N GLY A 598 3.41 0.41 9.11
CA GLY A 598 4.61 -0.21 8.58
C GLY A 598 4.23 -1.47 7.82
N PRO A 599 5.17 -2.07 7.07
CA PRO A 599 4.90 -3.31 6.36
C PRO A 599 4.63 -4.44 7.36
N ASN A 600 3.72 -5.36 6.99
CA ASN A 600 3.48 -6.57 7.76
C ASN A 600 4.68 -7.54 7.66
N LYS A 601 4.66 -8.66 8.38
CA LYS A 601 5.79 -9.60 8.41
C LYS A 601 6.19 -10.12 7.01
N ASP A 602 5.22 -10.47 6.18
CA ASP A 602 5.47 -11.02 4.84
C ASP A 602 6.00 -9.93 3.90
N GLU A 603 5.42 -8.73 3.97
CA GLU A 603 5.91 -7.55 3.24
C GLU A 603 7.32 -7.16 3.68
N MET A 604 7.62 -7.26 4.98
CA MET A 604 8.96 -7.02 5.52
C MET A 604 9.97 -8.03 4.99
N VAL A 605 9.62 -9.32 4.85
CA VAL A 605 10.51 -10.34 4.26
C VAL A 605 10.80 -10.04 2.79
N GLN A 606 9.76 -9.69 2.02
CA GLN A 606 9.93 -9.31 0.61
C GLN A 606 10.78 -8.05 0.47
N PHE A 607 10.55 -7.06 1.34
CA PHE A 607 11.31 -5.82 1.38
C PHE A 607 12.77 -6.06 1.78
N ASN A 608 13.03 -6.92 2.76
CA ASN A 608 14.38 -7.35 3.14
C ASN A 608 15.14 -7.96 1.96
N ALA A 609 14.51 -8.91 1.24
CA ALA A 609 15.11 -9.53 0.06
C ALA A 609 15.41 -8.49 -1.03
N LEU A 610 14.52 -7.52 -1.22
CA LEU A 610 14.71 -6.43 -2.16
C LEU A 610 15.88 -5.51 -1.77
N VAL A 611 15.94 -5.06 -0.51
CA VAL A 611 17.06 -4.23 -0.01
C VAL A 611 18.38 -4.99 -0.12
N PHE A 612 18.38 -6.28 0.17
CA PHE A 612 19.54 -7.14 -0.04
C PHE A 612 19.96 -7.18 -1.52
N LEU A 613 19.02 -7.31 -2.45
CA LEU A 613 19.32 -7.28 -3.89
C LEU A 613 19.86 -5.91 -4.33
N ILE A 614 19.32 -4.81 -3.80
CA ILE A 614 19.78 -3.45 -4.08
C ILE A 614 21.22 -3.24 -3.60
N ASN A 615 21.53 -3.68 -2.37
CA ASN A 615 22.82 -3.45 -1.74
C ASN A 615 23.90 -4.47 -2.18
N PHE A 616 23.56 -5.75 -2.31
CA PHE A 616 24.51 -6.84 -2.52
C PHE A 616 24.37 -7.56 -3.87
N GLY A 617 23.21 -7.46 -4.54
CA GLY A 617 22.99 -8.13 -5.82
C GLY A 617 24.03 -7.73 -6.88
N ASN A 618 24.48 -6.48 -6.82
CA ASN A 618 25.52 -5.95 -7.71
C ASN A 618 26.91 -6.52 -7.42
N THR A 619 27.28 -6.64 -6.14
CA THR A 619 28.53 -7.29 -5.74
C THR A 619 28.52 -8.76 -6.11
N LEU A 620 27.37 -9.44 -5.93
CA LEU A 620 27.21 -10.83 -6.33
C LEU A 620 27.32 -11.01 -7.86
N PHE A 621 26.63 -10.19 -8.65
CA PHE A 621 26.70 -10.27 -10.11
C PHE A 621 28.09 -9.87 -10.64
N GLY A 622 28.71 -8.84 -10.05
CA GLY A 622 30.06 -8.39 -10.36
C GLY A 622 31.11 -9.46 -10.07
N THR A 623 31.04 -10.13 -8.92
CA THR A 623 31.95 -11.23 -8.56
C THR A 623 31.77 -12.47 -9.44
N ILE A 624 30.53 -12.84 -9.78
CA ILE A 624 30.25 -13.94 -10.71
C ILE A 624 30.82 -13.63 -12.10
N THR A 625 30.60 -12.42 -12.61
CA THR A 625 31.13 -12.01 -13.93
C THR A 625 32.66 -11.95 -13.92
N LEU A 626 33.28 -11.42 -12.86
CA LEU A 626 34.74 -11.42 -12.71
C LEU A 626 35.31 -12.85 -12.64
N ALA A 627 34.67 -13.74 -11.87
CA ALA A 627 35.07 -15.14 -11.78
C ALA A 627 34.98 -15.84 -13.13
N THR A 628 33.92 -15.59 -13.91
CA THR A 628 33.81 -16.15 -15.27
C THR A 628 34.88 -15.57 -16.22
N SER A 629 35.21 -14.28 -16.15
CA SER A 629 36.32 -13.69 -16.91
C SER A 629 37.67 -14.32 -16.57
N ILE A 630 37.94 -14.54 -15.27
CA ILE A 630 39.16 -15.23 -14.82
C ILE A 630 39.20 -16.66 -15.34
N MET A 631 38.08 -17.39 -15.31
CA MET A 631 37.99 -18.74 -15.86
C MET A 631 38.29 -18.78 -17.37
N PHE A 632 37.75 -17.84 -18.16
CA PHE A 632 38.08 -17.73 -19.59
C PHE A 632 39.56 -17.41 -19.82
N PHE A 633 40.14 -16.54 -19.01
CA PHE A 633 41.56 -16.20 -19.06
C PHE A 633 42.44 -17.42 -18.71
N CYS A 634 42.13 -18.15 -17.64
CA CYS A 634 42.83 -19.37 -17.25
C CYS A 634 42.73 -20.46 -18.33
N CYS A 635 41.55 -20.67 -18.92
CA CYS A 635 41.37 -21.58 -20.06
C CYS A 635 42.21 -21.17 -21.27
N SER A 636 42.29 -19.86 -21.55
CA SER A 636 43.14 -19.29 -22.58
C SER A 636 44.63 -19.57 -22.31
N CYS A 637 45.13 -19.29 -21.10
CA CYS A 637 46.50 -19.58 -20.68
C CYS A 637 46.84 -21.09 -20.69
N TYR A 638 45.91 -21.94 -20.26
CA TYR A 638 46.07 -23.40 -20.28
C TYR A 638 46.19 -23.92 -21.71
N SER A 639 45.34 -23.44 -22.63
CA SER A 639 45.43 -23.78 -24.06
C SER A 639 46.77 -23.33 -24.68
N PHE A 640 47.32 -22.19 -24.24
CA PHE A 640 48.65 -21.71 -24.63
C PHE A 640 49.78 -22.59 -24.08
N LYS A 641 49.74 -22.97 -22.80
CA LYS A 641 50.77 -23.81 -22.16
C LYS A 641 50.82 -25.23 -22.73
N ARG A 642 49.66 -25.83 -23.03
CA ARG A 642 49.56 -27.16 -23.68
C ARG A 642 50.25 -27.17 -25.05
N ARG A 643 50.23 -26.04 -25.78
CA ARG A 643 50.92 -25.87 -27.06
C ARG A 643 52.45 -25.89 -26.94
N HIS A 644 53.01 -25.29 -25.89
CA HIS A 644 54.45 -25.23 -25.67
C HIS A 644 55.04 -26.59 -25.22
N LYS A 645 54.28 -27.42 -24.50
CA LYS A 645 54.69 -28.80 -24.19
C LYS A 645 54.68 -29.75 -25.39
N THR A 646 53.99 -29.41 -26.49
CA THR A 646 53.90 -30.24 -27.71
C THR A 646 54.88 -29.86 -28.81
N ARG A 647 55.85 -28.98 -28.56
CA ARG A 647 57.01 -28.80 -29.45
C ARG A 647 58.09 -29.79 -29.04
N PRO A 648 58.38 -30.85 -29.81
CA PRO A 648 59.64 -31.58 -29.61
C PRO A 648 60.78 -30.59 -29.85
N ILE A 649 61.78 -30.62 -28.97
CA ILE A 649 63.06 -29.96 -29.17
C ILE A 649 63.69 -30.68 -30.37
N SER A 650 63.85 -29.95 -31.48
CA SER A 650 64.61 -30.36 -32.66
C SER A 650 65.67 -29.32 -32.92
#